data_AF-A0A7Y3ULP8-F1
#
_entry.id   AF-A0A7Y3ULP8-F1
#
_cell.length_a   1.000
_cell.length_b   1.000
_cell.length_c   1.000
_cell.angle_alpha   90.00
_cell.angle_beta   90.00
_cell.angle_gamma   90.00
#
_symmetry.space_group_name_H-M   'P 1'
#
loop_
_entity.id
_entity.type
_entity.pdbx_description
1 polymer ?
#
loop_
_entity_poly.entity_id
_entity_poly.type
_entity_poly.pdbx_seq_one_letter_code
_entity_poly.pdbx_strand_id
1 'polypeptide(L)'
;MTELSPKSQSSRCGYNPFRKFEQWLLSILNSGTIEAPRPLFNKNFQSNVPGLYVIGDIAGAPVIKLAMEQGYNVIEKIVKLTDAKAEEEGVYDVLVVGSGASGLNAALQAKERGLSCVVLEKEKVATTIENFPEGKWVYAEPDKIPPKGKLWLDGAKKEDLLNRWHQIINENGLKVLTDQGVESIVKEGKDFTVKTHSANVFKSRRVILAIGQRGNPCKLGVPGEDREEVYHRLYAPKHYRDEEIIVVGGGNSAVEAALVLSESNQVVLSYRKERFDRLFKDNKRKLDKTVREGKIKVIFNSHVMEFGEGYTILQIHNNKAGKATERISYQHAFVLIGAELPVKFFKKQGIRLEGEWTGSLWKNFSLVILSLVGLAIWGGDSHEWNKLLLGWIPDLFGVPLFFAGLMGLFYGSLAKRERFSWLGITFLICYAIYGVKVGGGAEFWPFRGWGNTLFSLFGRPWAFWYTVLYTAVMTAFGVSAMKEWGFDKKDRLQIFRYSSLIGFQWIMFFIIPEFLFQFAVEYKWVGEALANDPNFAGQPWRAYGIVYAWPLFFYTFFYDPHQIWVVWGAILTFAILPVFAFFYGKRYCTWICGCGGLAETLGNRWRVLAPKGNTSIKWGEDEYFHSLDGFHSYWINTSEGRFRVSG
;
A
#
# COMPACT_ATOMS: atom_id res chain seq x y z
N MET A 1 3.93 27.58 -48.60
CA MET A 1 5.06 26.73 -48.18
C MET A 1 4.78 26.31 -46.76
N THR A 2 4.25 25.10 -46.62
CA THR A 2 3.65 24.55 -45.40
C THR A 2 4.68 23.64 -44.74
N GLU A 3 5.18 24.05 -43.58
CA GLU A 3 6.14 23.27 -42.81
C GLU A 3 5.49 22.05 -42.17
N LEU A 4 6.15 20.91 -42.37
CA LEU A 4 5.71 19.58 -41.99
C LEU A 4 5.89 19.35 -40.48
N SER A 5 4.77 19.04 -39.83
CA SER A 5 4.68 18.41 -38.50
C SER A 5 5.54 17.12 -38.42
N PRO A 6 6.26 16.87 -37.32
CA PRO A 6 7.12 15.70 -37.18
C PRO A 6 6.25 14.44 -37.02
N LYS A 7 6.22 13.63 -38.08
CA LYS A 7 5.62 12.29 -38.10
C LYS A 7 6.17 11.46 -36.93
N SER A 8 5.26 11.02 -36.07
CA SER A 8 5.48 9.91 -35.15
C SER A 8 5.98 8.70 -35.94
N GLN A 9 7.23 8.30 -35.73
CA GLN A 9 7.73 7.00 -36.14
C GLN A 9 7.03 5.92 -35.29
N SER A 10 5.83 5.54 -35.69
CA SER A 10 5.27 4.25 -35.30
C SER A 10 5.98 3.20 -36.15
N SER A 11 6.92 2.48 -35.52
CA SER A 11 7.44 1.24 -36.05
C SER A 11 6.26 0.33 -36.39
N ARG A 12 6.13 -0.10 -37.65
CA ARG A 12 5.15 -1.10 -38.11
C ARG A 12 5.36 -2.39 -37.32
N CYS A 13 4.63 -2.55 -36.22
CA CYS A 13 4.52 -3.80 -35.50
C CYS A 13 3.37 -4.59 -36.15
N GLY A 14 3.67 -5.77 -36.68
CA GLY A 14 2.67 -6.65 -37.29
C GLY A 14 1.45 -6.84 -36.40
N TYR A 15 0.27 -6.89 -37.02
CA TYR A 15 -1.01 -7.08 -36.35
C TYR A 15 -1.03 -8.47 -35.67
N ASN A 16 -0.69 -8.52 -34.38
CA ASN A 16 -0.73 -9.75 -33.60
C ASN A 16 -1.97 -9.73 -32.67
N PRO A 17 -3.04 -10.46 -33.00
CA PRO A 17 -4.27 -10.47 -32.21
C PRO A 17 -4.05 -10.96 -30.77
N PHE A 18 -3.08 -11.86 -30.53
CA PHE A 18 -2.73 -12.32 -29.18
C PHE A 18 -2.15 -11.20 -28.33
N ARG A 19 -1.30 -10.35 -28.90
CA ARG A 19 -0.69 -9.22 -28.18
C ARG A 19 -1.74 -8.17 -27.80
N LYS A 20 -2.76 -7.97 -28.65
CA LYS A 20 -3.88 -7.07 -28.37
C LYS A 20 -4.79 -7.61 -27.26
N PHE A 21 -5.08 -8.92 -27.28
CA PHE A 21 -5.83 -9.57 -26.20
C PHE A 21 -5.08 -9.52 -24.86
N GLU A 22 -3.77 -9.80 -24.87
CA GLU A 22 -2.93 -9.69 -23.68
C GLU A 22 -2.92 -8.26 -23.13
N GLN A 23 -2.80 -7.24 -23.99
CA GLN A 23 -2.88 -5.84 -23.57
C GLN A 23 -4.25 -5.48 -22.99
N TRP A 24 -5.34 -5.99 -23.54
CA TRP A 24 -6.69 -5.81 -23.01
C TRP A 24 -6.89 -6.52 -21.66
N LEU A 25 -6.38 -7.74 -21.51
CA LEU A 25 -6.45 -8.46 -20.23
C LEU A 25 -5.61 -7.75 -19.16
N LEU A 26 -4.40 -7.32 -19.51
CA LEU A 26 -3.54 -6.51 -18.64
C LEU A 26 -4.18 -5.18 -18.29
N SER A 27 -4.92 -4.54 -19.20
CA SER A 27 -5.61 -3.28 -18.88
C SER A 27 -6.75 -3.51 -17.88
N ILE A 28 -7.49 -4.62 -17.95
CA ILE A 28 -8.48 -5.00 -16.94
C ILE A 28 -7.81 -5.27 -15.60
N LEU A 29 -6.75 -6.08 -15.57
CA LEU A 29 -6.02 -6.39 -14.34
C LEU A 29 -5.33 -5.16 -13.72
N ASN A 30 -4.98 -4.17 -14.54
CA ASN A 30 -4.42 -2.90 -14.10
C ASN A 30 -5.49 -1.82 -13.86
N SER A 31 -6.75 -2.02 -14.23
CA SER A 31 -7.82 -1.01 -14.09
C SER A 31 -8.15 -0.71 -12.62
N GLY A 32 -7.79 -1.61 -11.70
CA GLY A 32 -7.91 -1.43 -10.25
C GLY A 32 -6.68 -0.81 -9.59
N THR A 33 -5.73 -0.24 -10.34
CA THR A 33 -4.45 0.23 -9.79
C THR A 33 -4.55 1.58 -9.07
N ILE A 34 -3.69 1.70 -8.05
CA ILE A 34 -3.46 2.84 -7.17
C ILE A 34 -3.18 4.10 -8.01
N GLU A 35 -3.82 5.24 -7.70
CA GLU A 35 -3.72 6.54 -8.43
C GLU A 35 -2.27 7.06 -8.62
N ALA A 36 -1.25 6.46 -8.00
CA ALA A 36 0.17 6.66 -8.33
C ALA A 36 1.03 5.52 -7.73
N PRO A 37 1.47 4.51 -8.51
CA PRO A 37 2.21 3.37 -7.96
C PRO A 37 3.64 3.78 -7.57
N ARG A 38 3.99 3.56 -6.30
CA ARG A 38 5.31 3.91 -5.74
C ARG A 38 6.36 2.84 -6.09
N PRO A 39 7.66 3.18 -6.07
CA PRO A 39 8.74 2.20 -6.21
C PRO A 39 8.69 1.17 -5.08
N LEU A 40 8.89 -0.11 -5.43
CA LEU A 40 8.92 -1.21 -4.48
C LEU A 40 10.32 -1.36 -3.87
N PHE A 41 10.39 -1.34 -2.54
CA PHE A 41 11.63 -1.50 -1.78
C PHE A 41 11.43 -2.37 -0.53
N ASN A 42 12.53 -2.86 0.04
CA ASN A 42 12.52 -3.66 1.27
C ASN A 42 12.57 -2.77 2.53
N LYS A 43 12.58 -3.36 3.73
CA LYS A 43 12.69 -2.64 5.03
C LYS A 43 13.97 -1.77 5.15
N ASN A 44 14.93 -1.93 4.24
CA ASN A 44 16.17 -1.16 4.18
C ASN A 44 16.16 -0.10 3.07
N PHE A 45 15.00 0.20 2.48
CA PHE A 45 14.85 1.15 1.38
C PHE A 45 15.62 0.76 0.11
N GLN A 46 16.09 -0.48 0.02
CA GLN A 46 16.72 -0.99 -1.19
C GLN A 46 15.63 -1.47 -2.15
N SER A 47 15.73 -1.03 -3.41
CA SER A 47 14.85 -1.46 -4.49
C SER A 47 15.09 -2.94 -4.85
N ASN A 48 14.35 -3.45 -5.84
CA ASN A 48 14.65 -4.75 -6.44
C ASN A 48 15.98 -4.82 -7.19
N VAL A 49 16.63 -3.68 -7.45
CA VAL A 49 17.98 -3.60 -8.03
C VAL A 49 18.99 -3.55 -6.88
N PRO A 50 19.81 -4.59 -6.67
CA PRO A 50 20.70 -4.65 -5.50
C PRO A 50 21.72 -3.50 -5.52
N GLY A 51 21.84 -2.77 -4.43
CA GLY A 51 22.72 -1.59 -4.30
C GLY A 51 22.06 -0.26 -4.68
N LEU A 52 20.84 -0.27 -5.22
CA LEU A 52 20.05 0.93 -5.52
C LEU A 52 18.99 1.14 -4.43
N TYR A 53 19.06 2.28 -3.75
CA TYR A 53 18.18 2.67 -2.65
C TYR A 53 17.23 3.81 -3.05
N VAL A 54 16.08 3.88 -2.40
CA VAL A 54 15.02 4.86 -2.68
C VAL A 54 14.58 5.50 -1.37
N ILE A 55 14.75 6.82 -1.24
CA ILE A 55 14.45 7.56 0.01
C ILE A 55 13.67 8.85 -0.25
N GLY A 56 13.10 9.42 0.82
CA GLY A 56 12.39 10.68 0.80
C GLY A 56 10.94 10.56 0.32
N ASP A 57 10.44 11.59 -0.34
CA ASP A 57 9.03 11.70 -0.74
C ASP A 57 8.58 10.54 -1.66
N ILE A 58 9.45 10.10 -2.58
CA ILE A 58 9.18 8.93 -3.44
C ILE A 58 9.10 7.60 -2.68
N ALA A 59 9.69 7.53 -1.48
CA ALA A 59 9.60 6.39 -0.56
C ALA A 59 8.45 6.56 0.46
N GLY A 60 7.61 7.59 0.32
CA GLY A 60 6.47 7.83 1.20
C GLY A 60 6.78 8.66 2.45
N ALA A 61 7.91 9.38 2.47
CA ALA A 61 8.23 10.37 3.52
C ALA A 61 8.10 11.80 2.96
N PRO A 62 6.88 12.36 2.83
CA PRO A 62 6.67 13.70 2.31
C PRO A 62 7.10 14.81 3.29
N VAL A 63 7.26 14.47 4.57
CA VAL A 63 7.69 15.40 5.62
C VAL A 63 9.22 15.47 5.65
N ILE A 64 9.77 16.69 5.64
CA ILE A 64 11.21 16.97 5.60
C ILE A 64 11.98 16.18 6.67
N LYS A 65 11.47 16.21 7.91
CA LYS A 65 12.05 15.48 9.06
C LYS A 65 12.23 13.98 8.79
N LEU A 66 11.16 13.33 8.33
CA LEU A 66 11.15 11.89 8.05
C LEU A 66 12.06 11.56 6.85
N ALA A 67 12.06 12.42 5.83
CA ALA A 67 12.91 12.27 4.66
C ALA A 67 14.40 12.33 5.04
N MET A 68 14.78 13.27 5.91
CA MET A 68 16.14 13.38 6.43
C MET A 68 16.56 12.13 7.21
N GLU A 69 15.72 11.67 8.13
CA GLU A 69 16.03 10.49 8.94
C GLU A 69 16.15 9.21 8.08
N GLN A 70 15.37 9.09 7.00
CA GLN A 70 15.57 8.01 6.03
C GLN A 70 16.95 8.05 5.38
N GLY A 71 17.42 9.24 4.95
CA GLY A 71 18.76 9.42 4.41
C GLY A 71 19.85 8.98 5.38
N TYR A 72 19.76 9.42 6.64
CA TYR A 72 20.67 9.02 7.71
C TYR A 72 20.69 7.49 7.91
N ASN A 73 19.52 6.89 8.09
CA ASN A 73 19.38 5.47 8.41
C ASN A 73 19.86 4.54 7.27
N VAL A 74 19.72 4.96 6.00
CA VAL A 74 20.22 4.17 4.86
C VAL A 74 21.73 4.11 4.86
N ILE A 75 22.42 5.22 5.13
CA ILE A 75 23.89 5.22 5.22
C ILE A 75 24.38 4.36 6.38
N GLU A 76 23.78 4.48 7.57
CA GLU A 76 24.14 3.64 8.73
C GLU A 76 24.04 2.13 8.43
N LYS A 77 23.15 1.75 7.53
CA LYS A 77 23.03 0.36 7.07
C LYS A 77 24.09 0.02 6.04
N ILE A 78 24.38 0.93 5.09
CA ILE A 78 25.40 0.74 4.06
C ILE A 78 26.78 0.54 4.68
N VAL A 79 27.13 1.30 5.70
CA VAL A 79 28.44 1.23 6.40
C VAL A 79 28.67 -0.14 7.05
N LYS A 80 27.60 -0.87 7.41
CA LYS A 80 27.70 -2.20 8.00
C LYS A 80 27.92 -3.32 6.98
N LEU A 81 27.86 -3.02 5.69
CA LEU A 81 28.11 -3.99 4.63
C LEU A 81 29.62 -4.17 4.44
N THR A 82 30.06 -5.41 4.19
CA THR A 82 31.47 -5.73 4.00
C THR A 82 32.08 -5.07 2.76
N ASP A 83 31.26 -4.80 1.75
CA ASP A 83 31.60 -4.12 0.51
C ASP A 83 31.11 -2.66 0.50
N ALA A 84 31.09 -1.99 1.66
CA ALA A 84 30.63 -0.60 1.80
C ALA A 84 31.43 0.38 0.93
N LYS A 85 32.75 0.17 0.84
CA LYS A 85 33.67 0.98 0.06
C LYS A 85 33.95 0.35 -1.32
N ALA A 86 34.14 1.19 -2.32
CA ALA A 86 34.61 0.78 -3.64
C ALA A 86 36.08 0.35 -3.57
N GLU A 87 36.43 -0.67 -4.35
CA GLU A 87 37.79 -1.21 -4.43
C GLU A 87 38.64 -0.43 -5.46
N GLU A 88 37.98 0.16 -6.48
CA GLU A 88 38.63 0.85 -7.60
C GLU A 88 38.71 2.36 -7.38
N GLU A 89 39.83 2.95 -7.77
CA GLU A 89 40.04 4.40 -7.73
C GLU A 89 39.14 5.10 -8.78
N GLY A 90 38.50 6.22 -8.39
CA GLY A 90 37.55 6.94 -9.25
C GLY A 90 36.10 6.44 -9.20
N VAL A 91 35.82 5.39 -8.43
CA VAL A 91 34.45 4.92 -8.13
C VAL A 91 34.02 5.46 -6.77
N TYR A 92 32.86 6.12 -6.71
CA TYR A 92 32.31 6.59 -5.43
C TYR A 92 31.69 5.44 -4.63
N ASP A 93 31.83 5.45 -3.32
CA ASP A 93 31.17 4.46 -2.45
C ASP A 93 29.64 4.62 -2.54
N VAL A 94 29.19 5.88 -2.54
CA VAL A 94 27.78 6.26 -2.62
C VAL A 94 27.58 7.43 -3.58
N LEU A 95 26.66 7.29 -4.53
CA LEU A 95 26.18 8.38 -5.36
C LEU A 95 24.73 8.69 -4.99
N VAL A 96 24.45 9.93 -4.65
CA VAL A 96 23.09 10.40 -4.30
C VAL A 96 22.51 11.19 -5.46
N VAL A 97 21.31 10.85 -5.89
CA VAL A 97 20.57 11.56 -6.94
C VAL A 97 19.49 12.40 -6.29
N GLY A 98 19.66 13.72 -6.32
CA GLY A 98 18.79 14.71 -5.69
C GLY A 98 19.40 15.30 -4.41
N SER A 99 19.41 16.63 -4.33
CA SER A 99 19.94 17.44 -3.22
C SER A 99 18.84 18.01 -2.32
N GLY A 100 17.71 17.31 -2.22
CA GLY A 100 16.69 17.60 -1.22
C GLY A 100 17.13 17.22 0.19
N ALA A 101 16.25 17.41 1.17
CA ALA A 101 16.52 17.14 2.59
C ALA A 101 17.08 15.72 2.84
N SER A 102 16.47 14.70 2.22
CA SER A 102 16.90 13.30 2.34
C SER A 102 18.26 13.04 1.72
N GLY A 103 18.53 13.63 0.55
CA GLY A 103 19.75 13.41 -0.20
C GLY A 103 20.96 14.10 0.42
N LEU A 104 20.80 15.37 0.84
CA LEU A 104 21.86 16.10 1.55
C LEU A 104 22.18 15.45 2.90
N ASN A 105 21.18 15.02 3.66
CA ASN A 105 21.42 14.35 4.94
C ASN A 105 22.10 12.97 4.75
N ALA A 106 21.77 12.24 3.69
CA ALA A 106 22.50 11.02 3.31
C ALA A 106 23.96 11.33 2.96
N ALA A 107 24.23 12.38 2.18
CA ALA A 107 25.59 12.75 1.80
C ALA A 107 26.43 13.20 3.02
N LEU A 108 25.84 13.97 3.94
CA LEU A 108 26.46 14.35 5.21
C LEU A 108 26.85 13.12 6.02
N GLN A 109 25.90 12.19 6.19
CA GLN A 109 26.16 10.97 6.95
C GLN A 109 27.21 10.09 6.27
N ALA A 110 27.20 10.00 4.94
CA ALA A 110 28.18 9.22 4.19
C ALA A 110 29.59 9.75 4.45
N LYS A 111 29.76 11.09 4.38
CA LYS A 111 31.03 11.74 4.65
C LYS A 111 31.49 11.56 6.11
N GLU A 112 30.58 11.69 7.07
CA GLU A 112 30.86 11.50 8.50
C GLU A 112 31.29 10.07 8.83
N ARG A 113 30.84 9.10 8.05
CA ARG A 113 31.26 7.69 8.13
C ARG A 113 32.47 7.35 7.26
N GLY A 114 33.10 8.36 6.64
CA GLY A 114 34.31 8.19 5.83
C GLY A 114 34.08 7.45 4.51
N LEU A 115 32.88 7.55 3.94
CA LEU A 115 32.55 7.09 2.60
C LEU A 115 32.74 8.22 1.58
N SER A 116 33.32 7.90 0.42
CA SER A 116 33.36 8.80 -0.73
C SER A 116 31.95 8.98 -1.31
N CYS A 117 31.50 10.23 -1.41
CA CYS A 117 30.14 10.55 -1.82
C CYS A 117 30.08 11.72 -2.81
N VAL A 118 29.22 11.60 -3.81
CA VAL A 118 28.85 12.69 -4.73
C VAL A 118 27.34 12.81 -4.79
N VAL A 119 26.84 14.05 -4.79
CA VAL A 119 25.41 14.36 -4.97
C VAL A 119 25.23 14.97 -6.35
N LEU A 120 24.33 14.40 -7.15
CA LEU A 120 23.94 14.94 -8.46
C LEU A 120 22.56 15.59 -8.33
N GLU A 121 22.47 16.87 -8.65
CA GLU A 121 21.24 17.65 -8.63
C GLU A 121 20.91 18.13 -10.04
N LYS A 122 19.63 18.04 -10.43
CA LYS A 122 19.16 18.45 -11.76
C LYS A 122 19.17 19.97 -11.92
N GLU A 123 18.79 20.69 -10.86
CA GLU A 123 18.64 22.14 -10.87
C GLU A 123 19.53 22.74 -9.75
N LYS A 124 18.95 23.49 -8.82
CA LYS A 124 19.65 24.08 -7.67
C LYS A 124 19.61 23.18 -6.45
N VAL A 125 20.54 23.42 -5.51
CA VAL A 125 20.50 22.80 -4.19
C VAL A 125 19.14 23.02 -3.53
N ALA A 126 18.54 21.97 -2.99
CA ALA A 126 17.25 22.04 -2.29
C ALA A 126 16.13 22.70 -3.11
N THR A 127 16.11 22.52 -4.44
CA THR A 127 15.14 23.10 -5.40
C THR A 127 13.68 23.06 -4.93
N THR A 128 13.26 21.99 -4.26
CA THR A 128 11.89 21.90 -3.74
C THR A 128 11.57 22.99 -2.71
N ILE A 129 12.51 23.29 -1.81
CA ILE A 129 12.38 24.33 -0.78
C ILE A 129 12.59 25.70 -1.41
N GLU A 130 13.57 25.84 -2.32
CA GLU A 130 13.79 27.07 -3.12
C GLU A 130 12.49 27.56 -3.77
N ASN A 131 11.72 26.62 -4.34
CA ASN A 131 10.46 26.86 -5.02
C ASN A 131 9.26 27.11 -4.08
N PHE A 132 9.47 27.18 -2.76
CA PHE A 132 8.41 27.63 -1.85
C PHE A 132 8.17 29.14 -1.98
N PRO A 133 6.95 29.62 -1.64
CA PRO A 133 6.67 31.04 -1.56
C PRO A 133 7.71 31.80 -0.71
N GLU A 134 8.06 33.01 -1.14
CA GLU A 134 8.96 33.90 -0.39
C GLU A 134 8.51 34.11 1.06
N GLY A 135 9.46 34.05 2.00
CA GLY A 135 9.19 34.21 3.43
C GLY A 135 8.35 33.09 4.04
N LYS A 136 8.06 32.01 3.30
CA LYS A 136 7.34 30.85 3.83
C LYS A 136 8.09 30.29 5.03
N TRP A 137 7.38 30.14 6.14
CA TRP A 137 7.88 29.41 7.29
C TRP A 137 7.86 27.92 6.99
N VAL A 138 9.02 27.28 7.06
CA VAL A 138 9.16 25.84 6.85
C VAL A 138 9.13 25.17 8.21
N TYR A 139 7.97 24.57 8.53
CA TYR A 139 7.76 23.86 9.79
C TYR A 139 8.56 22.56 9.86
N ALA A 140 9.10 22.33 11.04
CA ALA A 140 9.09 21.04 11.70
C ALA A 140 7.92 21.03 12.67
N GLU A 141 7.07 20.00 12.70
CA GLU A 141 6.26 19.81 13.92
C GLU A 141 7.21 19.75 15.12
N PRO A 142 6.93 20.47 16.22
CA PRO A 142 7.77 20.43 17.41
C PRO A 142 7.60 19.07 18.09
N ASP A 143 8.35 18.10 17.57
CA ASP A 143 8.56 16.84 18.27
C ASP A 143 9.58 17.05 19.37
N LYS A 144 9.37 16.39 20.52
CA LYS A 144 10.32 16.39 21.65
C LYS A 144 11.71 15.84 21.30
N ILE A 145 11.85 15.19 20.14
CA ILE A 145 13.07 14.52 19.68
C ILE A 145 13.43 15.06 18.29
N PRO A 146 14.59 15.75 18.13
CA PRO A 146 15.05 16.19 16.83
C PRO A 146 15.36 14.98 15.93
N PRO A 147 15.18 15.07 14.60
CA PRO A 147 15.58 13.99 13.70
C PRO A 147 17.10 13.82 13.70
N LYS A 148 17.52 12.65 13.23
CA LYS A 148 18.94 12.32 13.11
C LYS A 148 19.56 13.02 11.90
N GLY A 149 20.76 13.56 12.11
CA GLY A 149 21.59 14.18 11.08
C GLY A 149 21.77 15.69 11.25
N LYS A 150 22.82 16.22 10.61
CA LYS A 150 23.30 17.60 10.81
C LYS A 150 22.50 18.68 10.07
N LEU A 151 21.59 18.28 9.19
CA LEU A 151 20.82 19.20 8.35
C LEU A 151 19.62 19.85 9.08
N TRP A 152 19.36 19.44 10.33
CA TRP A 152 18.16 19.84 11.07
C TRP A 152 18.22 21.27 11.62
N LEU A 153 17.07 21.97 11.55
CA LEU A 153 16.83 23.27 12.18
C LEU A 153 15.42 23.28 12.78
N ASP A 154 15.24 23.94 13.94
CA ASP A 154 13.95 24.09 14.64
C ASP A 154 13.05 25.15 13.98
N GLY A 155 12.76 24.94 12.69
CA GLY A 155 11.96 25.84 11.87
C GLY A 155 12.70 27.14 11.48
N ALA A 156 12.47 27.58 10.25
CA ALA A 156 13.05 28.82 9.74
C ALA A 156 12.22 29.32 8.56
N LYS A 157 12.43 30.59 8.19
CA LYS A 157 11.99 31.06 6.87
C LYS A 157 12.77 30.32 5.79
N LYS A 158 12.16 30.17 4.62
CA LYS A 158 12.74 29.53 3.44
C LYS A 158 14.18 29.99 3.18
N GLU A 159 14.41 31.30 3.15
CA GLU A 159 15.69 31.92 2.81
C GLU A 159 16.76 31.62 3.86
N ASP A 160 16.42 31.73 5.14
CA ASP A 160 17.32 31.43 6.26
C ASP A 160 17.72 29.94 6.27
N LEU A 161 16.74 29.06 6.00
CA LEU A 161 16.95 27.62 5.90
C LEU A 161 17.94 27.27 4.78
N LEU A 162 17.76 27.85 3.59
CA LEU A 162 18.63 27.62 2.44
C LEU A 162 20.04 28.13 2.68
N ASN A 163 20.18 29.35 3.22
CA ASN A 163 21.49 29.92 3.58
C ASN A 163 22.24 29.00 4.56
N ARG A 164 21.54 28.51 5.58
CA ARG A 164 22.13 27.59 6.56
C ARG A 164 22.52 26.25 5.92
N TRP A 165 21.72 25.72 4.99
CA TRP A 165 22.06 24.48 4.28
C TRP A 165 23.28 24.65 3.37
N HIS A 166 23.39 25.76 2.65
CA HIS A 166 24.60 26.08 1.88
C HIS A 166 25.83 26.18 2.77
N GLN A 167 25.70 26.81 3.94
CA GLN A 167 26.78 26.86 4.92
C GLN A 167 27.19 25.45 5.37
N ILE A 168 26.22 24.59 5.74
CA ILE A 168 26.49 23.20 6.15
C ILE A 168 27.19 22.41 5.03
N ILE A 169 26.76 22.57 3.78
CA ILE A 169 27.37 21.94 2.60
C ILE A 169 28.84 22.34 2.48
N ASN A 170 29.14 23.63 2.62
CA ASN A 170 30.49 24.19 2.49
C ASN A 170 31.38 23.79 3.67
N GLU A 171 30.90 23.94 4.92
CA GLU A 171 31.62 23.56 6.16
C GLU A 171 31.99 22.08 6.17
N ASN A 172 31.08 21.24 5.66
CA ASN A 172 31.32 19.80 5.56
C ASN A 172 31.95 19.42 4.22
N GLY A 173 32.31 20.36 3.32
CA GLY A 173 32.93 20.10 2.02
C GLY A 173 32.23 19.01 1.20
N LEU A 174 30.90 19.04 1.11
CA LEU A 174 30.16 18.05 0.33
C LEU A 174 30.30 18.33 -1.17
N LYS A 175 30.53 17.29 -1.96
CA LYS A 175 30.57 17.39 -3.42
C LYS A 175 29.16 17.34 -3.99
N VAL A 176 28.52 18.50 -4.13
CA VAL A 176 27.20 18.64 -4.75
C VAL A 176 27.36 19.26 -6.14
N LEU A 177 27.00 18.52 -7.18
CA LEU A 177 27.07 18.95 -8.57
C LEU A 177 25.66 19.30 -9.05
N THR A 178 25.41 20.58 -9.30
CA THR A 178 24.17 21.09 -9.91
C THR A 178 24.18 20.91 -11.42
N ASP A 179 23.02 21.07 -12.06
CA ASP A 179 22.86 20.91 -13.51
C ASP A 179 23.30 19.52 -14.02
N GLN A 180 23.20 18.51 -13.16
CA GLN A 180 23.51 17.09 -13.39
C GLN A 180 22.24 16.24 -13.28
N GLY A 181 21.24 16.50 -14.14
CA GLY A 181 20.03 15.68 -14.18
C GLY A 181 20.33 14.26 -14.63
N VAL A 182 20.05 13.25 -13.80
CA VAL A 182 20.35 11.84 -14.10
C VAL A 182 19.35 11.25 -15.10
N GLU A 183 19.88 10.65 -16.17
CA GLU A 183 19.10 10.09 -17.28
C GLU A 183 19.04 8.55 -17.25
N SER A 184 20.13 7.91 -16.83
CA SER A 184 20.24 6.45 -16.73
C SER A 184 21.18 6.00 -15.63
N ILE A 185 20.84 4.88 -15.01
CA ILE A 185 21.58 4.18 -13.96
C ILE A 185 21.60 2.71 -14.38
N VAL A 186 22.77 2.24 -14.80
CA VAL A 186 22.96 0.86 -15.25
C VAL A 186 23.89 0.17 -14.29
N LYS A 187 23.50 -1.02 -13.81
CA LYS A 187 24.37 -1.84 -12.97
C LYS A 187 25.28 -2.69 -13.85
N GLU A 188 26.58 -2.57 -13.67
CA GLU A 188 27.63 -3.27 -14.41
C GLU A 188 28.51 -4.04 -13.39
N GLY A 189 28.25 -5.34 -13.26
CA GLY A 189 28.93 -6.16 -12.25
C GLY A 189 28.57 -5.75 -10.82
N LYS A 190 29.57 -5.31 -10.04
CA LYS A 190 29.37 -4.84 -8.66
C LYS A 190 28.96 -3.37 -8.58
N ASP A 191 29.29 -2.58 -9.60
CA ASP A 191 29.18 -1.11 -9.60
C ASP A 191 28.05 -0.61 -10.50
N PHE A 192 27.75 0.68 -10.41
CA PHE A 192 26.78 1.39 -11.21
C PHE A 192 27.46 2.44 -12.06
N THR A 193 27.04 2.51 -13.32
CA THR A 193 27.38 3.59 -14.25
C THR A 193 26.17 4.51 -14.37
N VAL A 194 26.33 5.77 -13.97
CA VAL A 194 25.29 6.80 -13.93
C VAL A 194 25.59 7.87 -14.98
N LYS A 195 24.66 8.07 -15.91
CA LYS A 195 24.77 9.08 -16.98
C LYS A 195 23.81 10.24 -16.72
N THR A 196 24.29 11.44 -16.97
CA THR A 196 23.53 12.69 -16.81
C THR A 196 23.14 13.28 -18.17
N HIS A 197 22.17 14.19 -18.20
CA HIS A 197 21.78 14.96 -19.38
C HIS A 197 22.94 15.79 -19.96
N SER A 198 23.89 16.18 -19.11
CA SER A 198 25.10 16.92 -19.48
C SER A 198 26.20 16.01 -20.05
N ALA A 199 25.86 14.77 -20.44
CA ALA A 199 26.76 13.74 -20.96
C ALA A 199 27.90 13.29 -20.01
N ASN A 200 27.92 13.75 -18.76
CA ASN A 200 28.86 13.28 -17.75
C ASN A 200 28.51 11.87 -17.28
N VAL A 201 29.54 11.07 -17.02
CA VAL A 201 29.44 9.69 -16.55
C VAL A 201 30.11 9.55 -15.20
N PHE A 202 29.41 8.96 -14.24
CA PHE A 202 29.89 8.69 -12.89
C PHE A 202 29.81 7.20 -12.59
N LYS A 203 30.79 6.68 -11.85
CA LYS A 203 30.77 5.31 -11.34
C LYS A 203 30.55 5.30 -9.83
N SER A 204 29.74 4.36 -9.34
CA SER A 204 29.52 4.22 -7.90
C SER A 204 29.18 2.80 -7.48
N ARG A 205 29.60 2.38 -6.29
CA ARG A 205 29.23 1.08 -5.71
C ARG A 205 27.75 1.01 -5.35
N ARG A 206 27.17 2.13 -4.90
CA ARG A 206 25.75 2.25 -4.54
C ARG A 206 25.16 3.56 -5.02
N VAL A 207 23.88 3.50 -5.37
CA VAL A 207 23.11 4.69 -5.79
C VAL A 207 21.93 4.88 -4.85
N ILE A 208 21.72 6.11 -4.38
CA ILE A 208 20.57 6.50 -3.57
C ILE A 208 19.72 7.48 -4.37
N LEU A 209 18.48 7.09 -4.70
CA LEU A 209 17.49 7.96 -5.32
C LEU A 209 16.76 8.78 -4.25
N ALA A 210 16.98 10.09 -4.28
CA ALA A 210 16.43 11.10 -3.37
C ALA A 210 15.76 12.25 -4.14
N ILE A 211 15.15 11.94 -5.29
CA ILE A 211 14.68 12.93 -6.28
C ILE A 211 13.38 13.66 -5.92
N GLY A 212 12.67 13.23 -4.87
CA GLY A 212 11.38 13.81 -4.47
C GLY A 212 10.28 13.68 -5.53
N GLN A 213 9.10 14.30 -5.29
CA GLN A 213 7.99 14.30 -6.26
C GLN A 213 7.77 15.69 -6.89
N ARG A 214 8.05 16.78 -6.16
CA ARG A 214 7.60 18.15 -6.52
C ARG A 214 8.25 18.77 -7.78
N GLY A 215 9.29 18.13 -8.33
CA GLY A 215 9.91 18.58 -9.58
C GLY A 215 8.98 18.47 -10.80
N ASN A 216 7.96 17.60 -10.76
CA ASN A 216 7.09 17.30 -11.88
C ASN A 216 5.61 17.55 -11.53
N PRO A 217 5.10 18.79 -11.63
CA PRO A 217 3.72 19.11 -11.26
C PRO A 217 2.72 18.37 -12.15
N CYS A 218 1.59 17.95 -11.58
CA CYS A 218 0.49 17.39 -12.35
C CYS A 218 -0.10 18.47 -13.26
N LYS A 219 -0.37 18.10 -14.51
CA LYS A 219 -1.09 18.92 -15.50
C LYS A 219 -2.55 18.47 -15.59
N LEU A 220 -3.46 19.40 -15.89
CA LEU A 220 -4.88 19.17 -16.16
C LEU A 220 -5.11 18.58 -17.55
N GLY A 221 -4.22 18.87 -18.51
CA GLY A 221 -4.33 18.42 -19.89
C GLY A 221 -5.47 19.09 -20.65
N VAL A 222 -5.81 20.32 -20.28
CA VAL A 222 -6.91 21.09 -20.88
C VAL A 222 -6.39 22.13 -21.87
N PRO A 223 -7.19 22.52 -22.89
CA PRO A 223 -6.81 23.60 -23.78
C PRO A 223 -6.48 24.89 -23.03
N GLY A 224 -5.38 25.54 -23.42
CA GLY A 224 -4.91 26.80 -22.83
C GLY A 224 -4.14 26.69 -21.52
N GLU A 225 -3.89 25.48 -20.99
CA GLU A 225 -3.08 25.31 -19.77
C GLU A 225 -1.62 25.77 -19.93
N ASP A 226 -1.08 25.78 -21.15
CA ASP A 226 0.30 26.22 -21.42
C ASP A 226 0.43 27.76 -21.62
N ARG A 227 -0.62 28.54 -21.32
CA ARG A 227 -0.59 30.01 -21.37
C ARG A 227 0.34 30.60 -20.29
N GLU A 228 0.87 31.80 -20.54
CA GLU A 228 1.86 32.45 -19.66
C GLU A 228 1.29 32.83 -18.28
N GLU A 229 -0.02 33.04 -18.20
CA GLU A 229 -0.74 33.42 -16.98
C GLU A 229 -1.20 32.20 -16.15
N VAL A 230 -0.91 30.98 -16.61
CA VAL A 230 -1.25 29.72 -15.93
C VAL A 230 0.01 29.12 -15.31
N TYR A 231 0.06 29.12 -13.99
CA TYR A 231 1.21 28.66 -13.21
C TYR A 231 0.92 27.35 -12.49
N HIS A 232 1.94 26.51 -12.36
CA HIS A 232 1.88 25.29 -11.55
C HIS A 232 2.53 25.43 -10.17
N ARG A 233 2.99 26.63 -9.84
CA ARG A 233 3.73 26.98 -8.61
C ARG A 233 3.48 28.43 -8.25
N LEU A 234 3.52 28.73 -6.95
CA LEU A 234 3.43 30.09 -6.43
C LEU A 234 4.77 30.48 -5.80
N TYR A 235 5.48 31.41 -6.45
CA TYR A 235 6.82 31.87 -6.03
C TYR A 235 6.77 33.15 -5.19
N ALA A 236 6.20 34.22 -5.76
CA ALA A 236 6.20 35.55 -5.17
C ALA A 236 4.76 36.06 -4.99
N PRO A 237 4.02 35.60 -3.96
CA PRO A 237 2.62 35.98 -3.77
C PRO A 237 2.39 37.49 -3.65
N LYS A 238 3.39 38.23 -3.13
CA LYS A 238 3.33 39.68 -2.94
C LYS A 238 3.31 40.49 -4.23
N HIS A 239 3.63 39.85 -5.37
CA HIS A 239 3.65 40.48 -6.68
C HIS A 239 2.23 40.76 -7.20
N TYR A 240 1.27 39.90 -6.85
CA TYR A 240 -0.12 40.00 -7.27
C TYR A 240 -0.90 40.90 -6.31
N ARG A 241 -1.54 41.95 -6.82
CA ARG A 241 -2.35 42.89 -6.04
C ARG A 241 -3.56 43.36 -6.82
N ASP A 242 -4.71 43.38 -6.15
CA ASP A 242 -5.98 43.83 -6.70
C ASP A 242 -6.41 43.06 -7.97
N GLU A 243 -6.04 41.77 -8.04
CA GLU A 243 -6.36 40.88 -9.15
C GLU A 243 -7.43 39.83 -8.78
N GLU A 244 -8.11 39.31 -9.79
CA GLU A 244 -8.94 38.11 -9.79
C GLU A 244 -8.07 36.89 -10.14
N ILE A 245 -7.88 36.01 -9.15
CA ILE A 245 -7.00 34.86 -9.28
C ILE A 245 -7.80 33.58 -9.11
N ILE A 246 -7.61 32.61 -10.00
CA ILE A 246 -8.14 31.26 -9.80
C ILE A 246 -7.06 30.33 -9.29
N VAL A 247 -7.34 29.62 -8.19
CA VAL A 247 -6.51 28.53 -7.69
C VAL A 247 -7.25 27.22 -7.91
N VAL A 248 -6.60 26.26 -8.58
CA VAL A 248 -7.18 24.95 -8.90
C VAL A 248 -6.50 23.89 -8.05
N GLY A 249 -7.28 23.23 -7.18
CA GLY A 249 -6.80 22.19 -6.28
C GLY A 249 -7.45 22.25 -4.89
N GLY A 250 -7.30 21.19 -4.11
CA GLY A 250 -7.86 21.12 -2.75
C GLY A 250 -6.95 20.45 -1.73
N GLY A 251 -5.65 20.36 -2.03
CA GLY A 251 -4.63 19.96 -1.06
C GLY A 251 -4.15 21.15 -0.21
N ASN A 252 -3.33 20.89 0.82
CA ASN A 252 -2.77 21.94 1.66
C ASN A 252 -2.02 23.01 0.85
N SER A 253 -1.23 22.61 -0.17
CA SER A 253 -0.52 23.57 -1.02
C SER A 253 -1.46 24.54 -1.76
N ALA A 254 -2.58 24.05 -2.27
CA ALA A 254 -3.56 24.88 -2.98
C ALA A 254 -4.26 25.85 -2.02
N VAL A 255 -4.66 25.37 -0.84
CA VAL A 255 -5.31 26.23 0.17
C VAL A 255 -4.35 27.25 0.77
N GLU A 256 -3.09 26.88 1.04
CA GLU A 256 -2.06 27.83 1.49
C GLU A 256 -1.83 28.92 0.45
N ALA A 257 -1.73 28.56 -0.83
CA ALA A 257 -1.61 29.53 -1.91
C ALA A 257 -2.82 30.47 -1.97
N ALA A 258 -4.04 29.92 -1.92
CA ALA A 258 -5.27 30.71 -1.94
C ALA A 258 -5.35 31.67 -0.75
N LEU A 259 -4.99 31.22 0.45
CA LEU A 259 -4.96 32.05 1.66
C LEU A 259 -3.97 33.22 1.52
N VAL A 260 -2.75 32.95 1.09
CA VAL A 260 -1.72 34.00 0.96
C VAL A 260 -2.08 34.97 -0.16
N LEU A 261 -2.59 34.48 -1.30
CA LEU A 261 -3.02 35.34 -2.40
C LEU A 261 -4.23 36.21 -2.01
N SER A 262 -5.15 35.68 -1.19
CA SER A 262 -6.35 36.41 -0.74
C SER A 262 -6.07 37.57 0.21
N GLU A 263 -4.82 37.75 0.67
CA GLU A 263 -4.45 38.91 1.49
C GLU A 263 -4.59 40.22 0.73
N SER A 264 -4.35 40.20 -0.59
CA SER A 264 -4.36 41.39 -1.47
C SER A 264 -5.19 41.21 -2.75
N ASN A 265 -5.87 40.08 -2.94
CA ASN A 265 -6.54 39.71 -4.19
C ASN A 265 -7.89 39.05 -3.94
N GLN A 266 -8.73 39.00 -4.98
CA GLN A 266 -9.95 38.19 -4.99
C GLN A 266 -9.64 36.80 -5.54
N VAL A 267 -9.87 35.76 -4.73
CA VAL A 267 -9.46 34.40 -5.10
C VAL A 267 -10.65 33.47 -5.28
N VAL A 268 -10.71 32.80 -6.43
CA VAL A 268 -11.61 31.68 -6.67
C VAL A 268 -10.85 30.38 -6.46
N LEU A 269 -11.29 29.53 -5.53
CA LEU A 269 -10.70 28.22 -5.27
C LEU A 269 -11.58 27.12 -5.88
N SER A 270 -11.13 26.54 -6.99
CA SER A 270 -11.82 25.46 -7.71
C SER A 270 -11.34 24.09 -7.24
N TYR A 271 -12.27 23.23 -6.82
CA TYR A 271 -11.96 21.88 -6.36
C TYR A 271 -12.93 20.82 -6.88
N ARG A 272 -12.36 19.75 -7.46
CA ARG A 272 -13.11 18.66 -8.11
C ARG A 272 -14.01 17.83 -7.20
N LYS A 273 -13.84 17.88 -5.87
CA LYS A 273 -14.65 17.09 -4.92
C LYS A 273 -15.67 17.96 -4.22
N GLU A 274 -16.62 17.31 -3.55
CA GLU A 274 -17.67 17.94 -2.74
C GLU A 274 -17.15 18.63 -1.46
N ARG A 275 -16.00 18.21 -0.93
CA ARG A 275 -15.42 18.72 0.32
C ARG A 275 -13.93 18.45 0.43
N PHE A 276 -13.23 19.25 1.22
CA PHE A 276 -11.82 19.02 1.54
C PHE A 276 -11.65 17.79 2.46
N ASP A 277 -10.90 16.80 1.98
CA ASP A 277 -10.68 15.55 2.73
C ASP A 277 -9.38 15.56 3.54
N ARG A 278 -8.32 16.21 3.04
CA ARG A 278 -6.92 16.05 3.53
C ARG A 278 -6.31 17.33 4.08
N LEU A 279 -7.14 18.26 4.53
CA LEU A 279 -6.66 19.59 4.94
C LEU A 279 -6.20 19.58 6.40
N PHE A 280 -5.06 20.23 6.67
CA PHE A 280 -4.61 20.46 8.03
C PHE A 280 -5.61 21.34 8.78
N LYS A 281 -5.82 21.05 10.07
CA LYS A 281 -6.83 21.71 10.91
C LYS A 281 -6.68 23.23 10.90
N ASP A 282 -5.44 23.72 10.97
CA ASP A 282 -5.15 25.15 10.92
C ASP A 282 -5.47 25.80 9.58
N ASN A 283 -5.09 25.16 8.47
CA ASN A 283 -5.40 25.65 7.13
C ASN A 283 -6.91 25.67 6.91
N LYS A 284 -7.64 24.68 7.43
CA LYS A 284 -9.10 24.63 7.33
C LYS A 284 -9.74 25.78 8.09
N ARG A 285 -9.33 25.99 9.35
CA ARG A 285 -9.81 27.11 10.18
C ARG A 285 -9.57 28.46 9.50
N LYS A 286 -8.38 28.66 8.93
CA LYS A 286 -8.04 29.89 8.20
C LYS A 286 -8.91 30.05 6.96
N LEU A 287 -9.04 29.00 6.14
CA LEU A 287 -9.87 29.02 4.94
C LEU A 287 -11.33 29.36 5.27
N ASP A 288 -11.93 28.66 6.24
CA ASP A 288 -13.32 28.87 6.65
C ASP A 288 -13.56 30.31 7.17
N LYS A 289 -12.53 30.94 7.77
CA LYS A 289 -12.59 32.35 8.17
C LYS A 289 -12.56 33.26 6.94
N THR A 290 -11.58 33.09 6.06
CA THR A 290 -11.38 33.94 4.87
C THR A 290 -12.54 33.83 3.86
N VAL A 291 -13.16 32.65 3.76
CA VAL A 291 -14.38 32.45 2.95
C VAL A 291 -15.56 33.23 3.53
N ARG A 292 -15.72 33.27 4.86
CA ARG A 292 -16.76 34.09 5.52
C ARG A 292 -16.51 35.60 5.35
N GLU A 293 -15.26 36.01 5.25
CA GLU A 293 -14.88 37.39 4.93
C GLU A 293 -15.11 37.75 3.45
N GLY A 294 -15.48 36.78 2.60
CA GLY A 294 -15.77 36.98 1.18
C GLY A 294 -14.53 37.14 0.28
N LYS A 295 -13.31 36.98 0.82
CA LYS A 295 -12.05 37.12 0.07
C LYS A 295 -11.71 35.89 -0.78
N ILE A 296 -12.25 34.72 -0.42
CA ILE A 296 -12.10 33.48 -1.18
C ILE A 296 -13.49 32.93 -1.51
N LYS A 297 -13.79 32.74 -2.80
CA LYS A 297 -14.95 32.00 -3.30
C LYS A 297 -14.54 30.56 -3.59
N VAL A 298 -15.04 29.60 -2.82
CA VAL A 298 -14.78 28.17 -3.06
C VAL A 298 -15.86 27.58 -3.97
N ILE A 299 -15.45 26.89 -5.02
CA ILE A 299 -16.34 26.15 -5.93
C ILE A 299 -15.99 24.67 -5.83
N PHE A 300 -16.93 23.87 -5.33
CA PHE A 300 -16.80 22.42 -5.22
C PHE A 300 -17.38 21.72 -6.44
N ASN A 301 -17.02 20.44 -6.60
CA ASN A 301 -17.42 19.61 -7.75
C ASN A 301 -17.13 20.28 -9.10
N SER A 302 -16.07 21.07 -9.17
CA SER A 302 -15.70 21.84 -10.35
C SER A 302 -14.50 21.23 -11.06
N HIS A 303 -14.61 21.13 -12.39
CA HIS A 303 -13.57 20.71 -13.30
C HIS A 303 -13.27 21.84 -14.27
N VAL A 304 -12.01 22.27 -14.34
CA VAL A 304 -11.58 23.19 -15.39
C VAL A 304 -11.64 22.45 -16.72
N MET A 305 -12.26 23.06 -17.72
CA MET A 305 -12.37 22.52 -19.08
C MET A 305 -11.44 23.23 -20.06
N GLU A 306 -11.15 24.51 -19.83
CA GLU A 306 -10.32 25.35 -20.71
C GLU A 306 -9.83 26.61 -19.98
N PHE A 307 -8.68 27.12 -20.39
CA PHE A 307 -8.16 28.46 -20.09
C PHE A 307 -8.11 29.32 -21.37
N GLY A 308 -8.99 30.31 -21.45
CA GLY A 308 -9.00 31.33 -22.49
C GLY A 308 -8.32 32.63 -22.05
N GLU A 309 -8.31 33.64 -22.91
CA GLU A 309 -7.73 34.97 -22.60
C GLU A 309 -8.56 35.69 -21.55
N GLY A 310 -8.06 35.73 -20.31
CA GLY A 310 -8.73 36.38 -19.18
C GLY A 310 -9.95 35.63 -18.63
N TYR A 311 -10.16 34.37 -19.03
CA TYR A 311 -11.28 33.58 -18.52
C TYR A 311 -11.00 32.07 -18.51
N THR A 312 -11.66 31.36 -17.60
CA THR A 312 -11.67 29.90 -17.57
C THR A 312 -13.08 29.36 -17.58
N ILE A 313 -13.26 28.18 -18.16
CA ILE A 313 -14.53 27.47 -18.21
C ILE A 313 -14.50 26.36 -17.16
N LEU A 314 -15.40 26.43 -16.17
CA LEU A 314 -15.60 25.38 -15.18
C LEU A 314 -16.85 24.56 -15.49
N GLN A 315 -16.73 23.24 -15.53
CA GLN A 315 -17.85 22.33 -15.43
C GLN A 315 -18.12 22.00 -13.96
N ILE A 316 -19.29 22.40 -13.46
CA ILE A 316 -19.71 22.21 -12.07
C ILE A 316 -20.78 21.13 -12.03
N HIS A 317 -20.54 20.09 -11.21
CA HIS A 317 -21.51 19.03 -10.97
C HIS A 317 -22.34 19.36 -9.73
N ASN A 318 -23.61 19.71 -9.92
CA ASN A 318 -24.53 19.91 -8.80
C ASN A 318 -25.50 18.73 -8.70
N ASN A 319 -25.45 18.01 -7.58
CA ASN A 319 -26.25 16.79 -7.32
C ASN A 319 -27.77 17.00 -7.49
N LYS A 320 -28.27 18.25 -7.52
CA LYS A 320 -29.69 18.57 -7.70
C LYS A 320 -30.06 19.14 -9.09
N ALA A 321 -29.11 19.65 -9.87
CA ALA A 321 -29.39 20.45 -11.08
C ALA A 321 -28.66 19.98 -12.35
N GLY A 322 -27.83 18.93 -12.27
CA GLY A 322 -27.07 18.41 -13.41
C GLY A 322 -25.70 19.07 -13.60
N LYS A 323 -25.13 18.94 -14.81
CA LYS A 323 -23.86 19.56 -15.21
C LYS A 323 -24.13 21.01 -15.66
N ALA A 324 -23.60 21.98 -14.92
CA ALA A 324 -23.59 23.38 -15.33
C ALA A 324 -22.18 23.77 -15.81
N THR A 325 -22.11 24.68 -16.77
CA THR A 325 -20.85 25.28 -17.21
C THR A 325 -20.85 26.75 -16.81
N GLU A 326 -19.84 27.18 -16.05
CA GLU A 326 -19.67 28.56 -15.59
C GLU A 326 -18.39 29.14 -16.19
N ARG A 327 -18.46 30.37 -16.71
CA ARG A 327 -17.30 31.13 -17.18
C ARG A 327 -16.85 32.07 -16.06
N ILE A 328 -15.59 31.97 -15.68
CA ILE A 328 -15.00 32.76 -14.60
C ILE A 328 -13.88 33.62 -15.18
N SER A 329 -13.92 34.92 -14.86
CA SER A 329 -12.83 35.87 -15.16
C SER A 329 -11.62 35.57 -14.28
N TYR A 330 -10.42 35.64 -14.84
CA TYR A 330 -9.17 35.56 -14.07
C TYR A 330 -8.08 36.35 -14.80
N GLN A 331 -7.16 36.98 -14.06
CA GLN A 331 -5.91 37.49 -14.62
C GLN A 331 -4.78 36.46 -14.49
N HIS A 332 -4.71 35.75 -13.35
CA HIS A 332 -3.77 34.64 -13.17
C HIS A 332 -4.43 33.35 -12.65
N ALA A 333 -3.91 32.21 -13.07
CA ALA A 333 -4.37 30.89 -12.65
C ALA A 333 -3.23 30.08 -12.00
N PHE A 334 -3.50 29.46 -10.85
CA PHE A 334 -2.56 28.57 -10.16
C PHE A 334 -3.09 27.15 -10.10
N VAL A 335 -2.55 26.27 -10.94
CA VAL A 335 -2.88 24.84 -11.02
C VAL A 335 -2.03 24.05 -10.02
N LEU A 336 -2.55 23.89 -8.80
CA LEU A 336 -1.86 23.28 -7.65
C LEU A 336 -2.48 21.92 -7.29
N ILE A 337 -2.49 21.00 -8.26
CA ILE A 337 -3.15 19.69 -8.17
C ILE A 337 -2.23 18.53 -7.74
N GLY A 338 -0.98 18.82 -7.37
CA GLY A 338 -0.01 17.83 -6.91
C GLY A 338 1.14 17.64 -7.89
N ALA A 339 1.84 16.52 -7.77
CA ALA A 339 2.99 16.18 -8.61
C ALA A 339 2.96 14.70 -9.01
N GLU A 340 3.51 14.39 -10.17
CA GLU A 340 3.56 13.04 -10.72
C GLU A 340 4.91 12.37 -10.46
N LEU A 341 4.85 11.11 -10.02
CA LEU A 341 6.03 10.27 -9.92
C LEU A 341 6.62 10.01 -11.32
N PRO A 342 7.95 10.05 -11.49
CA PRO A 342 8.60 9.79 -12.77
C PRO A 342 8.63 8.27 -13.08
N VAL A 343 7.45 7.69 -13.30
CA VAL A 343 7.24 6.24 -13.55
C VAL A 343 8.10 5.72 -14.70
N LYS A 344 8.21 6.48 -15.80
CA LYS A 344 9.05 6.12 -16.96
C LYS A 344 10.53 6.00 -16.57
N PHE A 345 11.03 6.89 -15.72
CA PHE A 345 12.39 6.84 -15.23
C PHE A 345 12.62 5.60 -14.37
N PHE A 346 11.74 5.32 -13.40
CA PHE A 346 11.85 4.12 -12.56
C PHE A 346 11.90 2.83 -13.39
N LYS A 347 11.01 2.71 -14.38
CA LYS A 347 10.99 1.56 -15.29
C LYS A 347 12.27 1.42 -16.11
N LYS A 348 12.81 2.54 -16.61
CA LYS A 348 14.10 2.56 -17.34
C LYS A 348 15.26 2.05 -16.47
N GLN A 349 15.24 2.31 -15.17
CA GLN A 349 16.24 1.80 -14.22
C GLN A 349 15.96 0.37 -13.73
N GLY A 350 14.89 -0.28 -14.21
CA GLY A 350 14.50 -1.62 -13.77
C GLY A 350 13.86 -1.66 -12.37
N ILE A 351 13.43 -0.51 -11.83
CA ILE A 351 12.74 -0.43 -10.54
C ILE A 351 11.28 -0.85 -10.73
N ARG A 352 10.85 -1.86 -9.98
CA ARG A 352 9.47 -2.35 -9.97
C ARG A 352 8.58 -1.42 -9.17
N LEU A 353 7.32 -1.28 -9.58
CA LEU A 353 6.35 -0.45 -8.88
C LEU A 353 5.34 -1.29 -8.10
N GLU A 354 4.75 -0.70 -7.07
CA GLU A 354 3.63 -1.27 -6.33
C GLU A 354 2.45 -1.51 -7.27
N GLY A 355 1.74 -2.62 -7.08
CA GLY A 355 0.58 -2.94 -7.92
C GLY A 355 0.92 -3.60 -9.27
N GLU A 356 2.18 -3.54 -9.72
CA GLU A 356 2.57 -4.02 -11.05
C GLU A 356 2.51 -5.55 -11.16
N TRP A 357 1.84 -6.04 -12.21
CA TRP A 357 1.84 -7.45 -12.57
C TRP A 357 3.19 -7.85 -13.16
N THR A 358 3.92 -8.69 -12.43
CA THR A 358 5.27 -9.15 -12.78
C THR A 358 5.27 -10.60 -13.27
N GLY A 359 6.18 -10.91 -14.19
CA GLY A 359 6.29 -12.22 -14.83
C GLY A 359 5.58 -12.27 -16.18
N SER A 360 5.82 -13.34 -16.95
CA SER A 360 5.09 -13.56 -18.21
C SER A 360 3.78 -14.28 -17.90
N LEU A 361 2.66 -13.72 -18.35
CA LEU A 361 1.34 -14.34 -18.25
C LEU A 361 1.36 -15.72 -18.91
N TRP A 362 1.84 -15.79 -20.16
CA TRP A 362 1.88 -17.02 -20.95
C TRP A 362 2.78 -18.08 -20.35
N LYS A 363 3.98 -17.72 -19.87
CA LYS A 363 4.85 -18.67 -19.17
C LYS A 363 4.15 -19.29 -17.95
N ASN A 364 3.51 -18.46 -17.13
CA ASN A 364 2.84 -18.94 -15.92
C ASN A 364 1.58 -19.75 -16.26
N PHE A 365 0.83 -19.35 -17.29
CA PHE A 365 -0.28 -20.12 -17.83
C PHE A 365 0.19 -21.50 -18.30
N SER A 366 1.28 -21.57 -19.08
CA SER A 366 1.89 -22.84 -19.50
C SER A 366 2.31 -23.70 -18.31
N LEU A 367 2.88 -23.13 -17.25
CA LEU A 367 3.24 -23.89 -16.03
C LEU A 367 2.01 -24.45 -15.28
N VAL A 368 0.90 -23.70 -15.25
CA VAL A 368 -0.38 -24.18 -14.71
C VAL A 368 -0.89 -25.35 -15.55
N ILE A 369 -0.92 -25.21 -16.87
CA ILE A 369 -1.33 -26.29 -17.78
C ILE A 369 -0.42 -27.50 -17.64
N LEU A 370 0.90 -27.31 -17.56
CA LEU A 370 1.88 -28.38 -17.34
C LEU A 370 1.59 -29.14 -16.04
N SER A 371 1.23 -28.42 -14.98
CA SER A 371 0.86 -29.00 -13.69
C SER A 371 -0.43 -29.84 -13.81
N LEU A 372 -1.45 -29.32 -14.48
CA LEU A 372 -2.73 -30.03 -14.69
C LEU A 372 -2.57 -31.26 -15.60
N VAL A 373 -1.77 -31.16 -16.65
CA VAL A 373 -1.47 -32.29 -17.56
C VAL A 373 -0.66 -33.36 -16.83
N GLY A 374 0.34 -32.96 -16.03
CA GLY A 374 1.09 -33.90 -15.19
C GLY A 374 0.19 -34.68 -14.23
N LEU A 375 -0.75 -33.99 -13.57
CA LEU A 375 -1.76 -34.63 -12.72
C LEU A 375 -2.69 -35.54 -13.52
N ALA A 376 -3.06 -35.16 -14.76
CA ALA A 376 -3.95 -35.96 -15.60
C ALA A 376 -3.33 -37.28 -16.06
N ILE A 377 -2.02 -37.28 -16.31
CA ILE A 377 -1.25 -38.48 -16.67
C ILE A 377 -1.00 -39.35 -15.43
N TRP A 378 -0.65 -38.72 -14.30
CA TRP A 378 -0.34 -39.45 -13.07
C TRP A 378 -1.59 -40.01 -12.37
N GLY A 379 -2.75 -39.35 -12.49
CA GLY A 379 -4.01 -39.69 -11.82
C GLY A 379 -4.67 -41.00 -12.26
N GLY A 380 -4.14 -41.69 -13.28
CA GLY A 380 -4.37 -43.12 -13.56
C GLY A 380 -5.77 -43.54 -13.99
N ASP A 381 -6.77 -42.66 -14.00
CA ASP A 381 -8.11 -42.99 -14.49
C ASP A 381 -8.67 -41.84 -15.31
N SER A 382 -8.53 -41.95 -16.62
CA SER A 382 -8.66 -40.83 -17.53
C SER A 382 -9.96 -40.89 -18.32
N HIS A 383 -10.59 -39.73 -18.53
CA HIS A 383 -11.67 -39.55 -19.50
C HIS A 383 -11.25 -40.15 -20.86
N GLU A 384 -12.20 -40.62 -21.68
CA GLU A 384 -11.96 -41.20 -23.02
C GLU A 384 -10.97 -40.36 -23.86
N TRP A 385 -11.02 -39.03 -23.71
CA TRP A 385 -10.14 -38.08 -24.40
C TRP A 385 -8.67 -38.08 -23.92
N ASN A 386 -8.32 -38.35 -22.65
CA ASN A 386 -6.89 -38.47 -22.28
C ASN A 386 -6.31 -39.79 -22.76
N LYS A 387 -7.10 -40.87 -22.83
CA LYS A 387 -6.62 -42.12 -23.45
C LYS A 387 -6.28 -41.87 -24.92
N LEU A 388 -7.11 -41.08 -25.62
CA LEU A 388 -6.88 -40.70 -27.01
C LEU A 388 -5.63 -39.81 -27.20
N LEU A 389 -5.42 -38.81 -26.34
CA LEU A 389 -4.36 -37.79 -26.51
C LEU A 389 -3.03 -38.12 -25.81
N LEU A 390 -3.08 -38.80 -24.66
CA LEU A 390 -1.96 -38.98 -23.72
C LEU A 390 -1.71 -40.45 -23.34
N GLY A 391 -2.53 -41.40 -23.80
CA GLY A 391 -2.46 -42.82 -23.42
C GLY A 391 -1.20 -43.56 -23.89
N TRP A 392 -0.36 -42.94 -24.72
CA TRP A 392 0.95 -43.44 -25.13
C TRP A 392 2.08 -43.09 -24.15
N ILE A 393 1.82 -42.23 -23.16
CA ILE A 393 2.78 -41.81 -22.15
C ILE A 393 2.59 -42.66 -20.89
N PRO A 394 3.64 -43.30 -20.35
CA PRO A 394 3.51 -44.05 -19.10
C PRO A 394 3.12 -43.13 -17.94
N ASP A 395 2.17 -43.55 -17.09
CA ASP A 395 1.60 -42.76 -15.99
C ASP A 395 2.64 -42.11 -15.06
N LEU A 396 3.77 -42.80 -14.85
CA LEU A 396 4.88 -42.33 -14.02
C LEU A 396 5.53 -41.03 -14.55
N PHE A 397 5.45 -40.76 -15.86
CA PHE A 397 5.95 -39.51 -16.44
C PHE A 397 5.09 -38.28 -16.07
N GLY A 398 3.87 -38.47 -15.58
CA GLY A 398 3.04 -37.37 -15.09
C GLY A 398 3.61 -36.70 -13.83
N VAL A 399 4.33 -37.46 -12.99
CA VAL A 399 4.97 -36.99 -11.75
C VAL A 399 5.99 -35.87 -12.02
N PRO A 400 7.04 -36.07 -12.84
CA PRO A 400 8.01 -35.01 -13.10
C PRO A 400 7.40 -33.80 -13.79
N LEU A 401 6.39 -33.98 -14.65
CA LEU A 401 5.67 -32.87 -15.31
C LEU A 401 4.93 -32.00 -14.28
N PHE A 402 4.20 -32.63 -13.35
CA PHE A 402 3.50 -31.93 -12.28
C PHE A 402 4.47 -31.15 -11.39
N PHE A 403 5.52 -31.81 -10.90
CA PHE A 403 6.48 -31.15 -10.02
C PHE A 403 7.28 -30.08 -10.74
N ALA A 404 7.61 -30.23 -12.03
CA ALA A 404 8.27 -29.18 -12.82
C ALA A 404 7.39 -27.94 -12.97
N GLY A 405 6.10 -28.12 -13.27
CA GLY A 405 5.13 -27.02 -13.34
C GLY A 405 4.97 -26.30 -12.00
N LEU A 406 4.76 -27.07 -10.94
CA LEU A 406 4.54 -26.56 -9.59
C LEU A 406 5.80 -25.87 -9.03
N MET A 407 6.97 -26.48 -9.15
CA MET A 407 8.27 -25.89 -8.77
C MET A 407 8.54 -24.61 -9.57
N GLY A 408 8.22 -24.59 -10.87
CA GLY A 408 8.35 -23.39 -11.69
C GLY A 408 7.50 -22.23 -11.18
N LEU A 409 6.26 -22.51 -10.76
CA LEU A 409 5.36 -21.53 -10.14
C LEU A 409 5.88 -21.09 -8.76
N PHE A 410 6.30 -22.02 -7.89
CA PHE A 410 6.85 -21.68 -6.57
C PHE A 410 8.15 -20.87 -6.67
N TYR A 411 9.03 -21.20 -7.62
CA TYR A 411 10.25 -20.44 -7.87
C TYR A 411 9.93 -19.02 -8.39
N GLY A 412 9.00 -18.90 -9.33
CA GLY A 412 8.52 -17.60 -9.80
C GLY A 412 7.90 -16.76 -8.68
N SER A 413 7.13 -17.40 -7.82
CA SER A 413 6.44 -16.80 -6.68
C SER A 413 7.38 -16.35 -5.55
N LEU A 414 8.21 -17.26 -5.03
CA LEU A 414 9.04 -17.03 -3.84
C LEU A 414 10.36 -16.34 -4.17
N ALA A 415 11.08 -16.80 -5.21
CA ALA A 415 12.38 -16.26 -5.56
C ALA A 415 12.27 -14.97 -6.39
N LYS A 416 11.39 -14.97 -7.41
CA LYS A 416 11.26 -13.83 -8.34
C LYS A 416 10.16 -12.83 -7.97
N ARG A 417 9.26 -13.18 -7.03
CA ARG A 417 8.10 -12.38 -6.64
C ARG A 417 7.22 -12.00 -7.84
N GLU A 418 6.99 -12.98 -8.73
CA GLU A 418 6.12 -12.84 -9.90
C GLU A 418 4.65 -12.97 -9.48
N ARG A 419 3.83 -11.95 -9.75
CA ARG A 419 2.40 -11.96 -9.39
C ARG A 419 1.59 -12.99 -10.18
N PHE A 420 1.93 -13.21 -11.46
CA PHE A 420 1.27 -14.24 -12.26
C PHE A 420 1.54 -15.66 -11.76
N SER A 421 2.70 -15.92 -11.15
CA SER A 421 2.97 -17.21 -10.52
C SER A 421 2.08 -17.43 -9.30
N TRP A 422 1.87 -16.40 -8.46
CA TRP A 422 0.93 -16.46 -7.35
C TRP A 422 -0.51 -16.69 -7.80
N LEU A 423 -0.93 -16.05 -8.90
CA LEU A 423 -2.24 -16.29 -9.50
C LEU A 423 -2.39 -17.75 -9.94
N GLY A 424 -1.36 -18.31 -10.60
CA GLY A 424 -1.34 -19.70 -11.01
C GLY A 424 -1.43 -20.69 -9.84
N ILE A 425 -0.67 -20.47 -8.77
CA ILE A 425 -0.74 -21.28 -7.54
C ILE A 425 -2.14 -21.21 -6.92
N THR A 426 -2.68 -20.00 -6.79
CA THR A 426 -4.02 -19.78 -6.22
C THR A 426 -5.08 -20.48 -7.05
N PHE A 427 -4.99 -20.40 -8.38
CA PHE A 427 -5.87 -21.12 -9.29
C PHE A 427 -5.79 -22.63 -9.06
N LEU A 428 -4.59 -23.22 -9.03
CA LEU A 428 -4.41 -24.66 -8.80
C LEU A 428 -5.01 -25.11 -7.46
N ILE A 429 -4.80 -24.35 -6.39
CA ILE A 429 -5.35 -24.63 -5.06
C ILE A 429 -6.89 -24.56 -5.11
N CYS A 430 -7.46 -23.47 -5.61
CA CYS A 430 -8.91 -23.31 -5.69
C CYS A 430 -9.56 -24.36 -6.59
N TYR A 431 -8.92 -24.70 -7.71
CA TYR A 431 -9.38 -25.73 -8.64
C TYR A 431 -9.36 -27.11 -8.00
N ALA A 432 -8.29 -27.47 -7.28
CA ALA A 432 -8.21 -28.72 -6.53
C ALA A 432 -9.29 -28.79 -5.43
N ILE A 433 -9.48 -27.71 -4.66
CA ILE A 433 -10.51 -27.64 -3.62
C ILE A 433 -11.91 -27.79 -4.21
N TYR A 434 -12.19 -27.11 -5.33
CA TYR A 434 -13.48 -27.19 -6.01
C TYR A 434 -13.74 -28.60 -6.56
N GLY A 435 -12.73 -29.20 -7.20
CA GLY A 435 -12.82 -30.56 -7.75
C GLY A 435 -13.14 -31.61 -6.68
N VAL A 436 -12.50 -31.51 -5.50
CA VAL A 436 -12.77 -32.42 -4.37
C VAL A 436 -14.18 -32.22 -3.79
N LYS A 437 -14.64 -30.97 -3.66
CA LYS A 437 -15.93 -30.67 -3.03
C LYS A 437 -17.13 -31.09 -3.87
N VAL A 438 -17.03 -30.95 -5.19
CA VAL A 438 -18.17 -31.16 -6.12
C VAL A 438 -18.12 -32.56 -6.76
N GLY A 439 -16.94 -33.14 -6.97
CA GLY A 439 -16.76 -34.20 -7.95
C GLY A 439 -17.18 -35.61 -7.58
N GLY A 440 -17.62 -35.90 -6.34
CA GLY A 440 -18.13 -37.22 -5.93
C GLY A 440 -17.21 -38.43 -6.23
N GLY A 441 -15.93 -38.18 -6.59
CA GLY A 441 -14.98 -39.19 -7.08
C GLY A 441 -14.99 -39.48 -8.60
N ALA A 442 -15.83 -38.85 -9.43
CA ALA A 442 -15.94 -39.21 -10.86
C ALA A 442 -15.89 -38.05 -11.87
N GLU A 443 -16.12 -36.79 -11.49
CA GLU A 443 -16.51 -35.77 -12.47
C GLU A 443 -15.45 -34.71 -12.79
N PHE A 444 -14.38 -34.56 -12.00
CA PHE A 444 -13.40 -33.49 -12.20
C PHE A 444 -12.04 -33.95 -12.69
N TRP A 445 -11.71 -33.58 -13.92
CA TRP A 445 -10.34 -33.58 -14.43
C TRP A 445 -9.41 -32.78 -13.50
N PRO A 446 -8.19 -33.22 -13.16
CA PRO A 446 -7.55 -34.52 -13.41
C PRO A 446 -7.66 -35.53 -12.25
N PHE A 447 -8.54 -35.34 -11.27
CA PHE A 447 -8.52 -36.08 -10.00
C PHE A 447 -9.43 -37.32 -10.02
N ARG A 448 -8.91 -38.50 -10.41
CA ARG A 448 -9.54 -39.81 -10.17
C ARG A 448 -8.57 -40.77 -9.46
N GLY A 449 -9.08 -41.93 -9.02
CA GLY A 449 -8.29 -43.01 -8.40
C GLY A 449 -7.56 -42.59 -7.12
N TRP A 450 -6.27 -42.93 -7.02
CA TRP A 450 -5.43 -42.58 -5.86
C TRP A 450 -5.31 -41.06 -5.65
N GLY A 451 -5.43 -40.26 -6.72
CA GLY A 451 -5.42 -38.80 -6.64
C GLY A 451 -6.60 -38.27 -5.83
N ASN A 452 -7.80 -38.82 -6.04
CA ASN A 452 -8.95 -38.51 -5.20
C ASN A 452 -8.72 -38.95 -3.74
N THR A 453 -8.11 -40.11 -3.49
CA THR A 453 -7.79 -40.58 -2.14
C THR A 453 -6.75 -39.70 -1.42
N LEU A 454 -5.76 -39.18 -2.15
CA LEU A 454 -4.78 -38.22 -1.61
C LEU A 454 -5.44 -36.88 -1.27
N PHE A 455 -6.30 -36.38 -2.16
CA PHE A 455 -6.99 -35.10 -1.98
C PHE A 455 -8.30 -35.20 -1.17
N SER A 456 -8.77 -36.41 -0.82
CA SER A 456 -9.86 -36.66 0.14
C SER A 456 -9.39 -36.63 1.59
N LEU A 457 -8.09 -36.37 1.81
CA LEU A 457 -7.49 -36.04 3.11
C LEU A 457 -7.83 -37.05 4.21
N PHE A 458 -7.49 -38.32 3.97
CA PHE A 458 -7.63 -39.43 4.92
C PHE A 458 -9.08 -39.77 5.31
N GLY A 459 -10.06 -39.48 4.44
CA GLY A 459 -11.47 -39.82 4.68
C GLY A 459 -12.16 -38.94 5.73
N ARG A 460 -11.51 -37.84 6.16
CA ARG A 460 -12.12 -36.84 7.03
C ARG A 460 -12.95 -35.86 6.20
N PRO A 461 -14.09 -35.37 6.72
CA PRO A 461 -14.92 -34.41 6.01
C PRO A 461 -14.15 -33.10 5.76
N TRP A 462 -14.44 -32.41 4.66
CA TRP A 462 -13.79 -31.14 4.32
C TRP A 462 -13.92 -30.07 5.43
N ALA A 463 -15.00 -30.10 6.21
CA ALA A 463 -15.19 -29.22 7.36
C ALA A 463 -14.04 -29.31 8.38
N PHE A 464 -13.51 -30.51 8.62
CA PHE A 464 -12.35 -30.73 9.50
C PHE A 464 -11.08 -30.10 8.93
N TRP A 465 -10.81 -30.27 7.63
CA TRP A 465 -9.60 -29.70 7.03
C TRP A 465 -9.66 -28.19 6.87
N TYR A 466 -10.86 -27.64 6.69
CA TYR A 466 -11.09 -26.22 6.80
C TYR A 466 -10.68 -25.68 8.18
N THR A 467 -11.09 -26.35 9.27
CA THR A 467 -10.76 -25.89 10.64
C THR A 467 -9.28 -26.10 10.97
N VAL A 468 -8.64 -27.17 10.49
CA VAL A 468 -7.19 -27.37 10.57
C VAL A 468 -6.44 -26.25 9.84
N LEU A 469 -6.76 -26.01 8.56
CA LEU A 469 -6.08 -25.00 7.75
C LEU A 469 -6.28 -23.59 8.32
N TYR A 470 -7.52 -23.27 8.71
CA TYR A 470 -7.84 -21.99 9.31
C TYR A 470 -7.09 -21.78 10.63
N THR A 471 -7.07 -22.78 11.51
CA THR A 471 -6.32 -22.72 12.78
C THR A 471 -4.81 -22.58 12.55
N ALA A 472 -4.23 -23.30 11.59
CA ALA A 472 -2.83 -23.20 11.23
C ALA A 472 -2.46 -21.79 10.71
N VAL A 473 -3.28 -21.26 9.79
CA VAL A 473 -3.15 -19.90 9.24
C VAL A 473 -3.23 -18.86 10.37
N MET A 474 -4.25 -18.94 11.22
CA MET A 474 -4.43 -18.04 12.35
C MET A 474 -3.27 -18.08 13.34
N THR A 475 -2.72 -19.27 13.59
CA THR A 475 -1.56 -19.43 14.48
C THR A 475 -0.31 -18.79 13.88
N ALA A 476 -0.01 -19.08 12.62
CA ALA A 476 1.17 -18.53 11.94
C ALA A 476 1.12 -16.99 11.89
N PHE A 477 -0.03 -16.42 11.51
CA PHE A 477 -0.19 -14.96 11.45
C PHE A 477 -0.28 -14.31 12.84
N GLY A 478 -0.94 -14.95 13.80
CA GLY A 478 -1.00 -14.48 15.18
C GLY A 478 0.38 -14.39 15.83
N VAL A 479 1.21 -15.43 15.66
CA VAL A 479 2.60 -15.44 16.17
C VAL A 479 3.45 -14.38 15.46
N SER A 480 3.31 -14.26 14.13
CA SER A 480 4.02 -13.21 13.38
C SER A 480 3.63 -11.79 13.83
N ALA A 481 2.35 -11.55 14.09
CA ALA A 481 1.86 -10.25 14.56
C ALA A 481 2.30 -9.96 16.00
N MET A 482 2.29 -10.99 16.87
CA MET A 482 2.80 -10.90 18.24
C MET A 482 4.28 -10.56 18.28
N LYS A 483 5.08 -11.09 17.34
CA LYS A 483 6.49 -10.70 17.19
C LYS A 483 6.64 -9.22 16.83
N GLU A 484 5.99 -8.78 15.75
CA GLU A 484 6.18 -7.43 15.21
C GLU A 484 5.58 -6.32 16.09
N TRP A 485 4.44 -6.57 16.74
CA TRP A 485 3.70 -5.55 17.50
C TRP A 485 3.77 -5.74 19.01
N GLY A 486 4.01 -6.97 19.48
CA GLY A 486 4.16 -7.27 20.89
C GLY A 486 5.62 -7.21 21.33
N PHE A 487 6.42 -8.19 20.90
CA PHE A 487 7.80 -8.34 21.36
C PHE A 487 8.73 -7.24 20.86
N ASP A 488 8.72 -6.93 19.56
CA ASP A 488 9.62 -5.94 18.96
C ASP A 488 9.34 -4.52 19.49
N LYS A 489 8.07 -4.19 19.77
CA LYS A 489 7.64 -2.89 20.31
C LYS A 489 7.49 -2.85 21.83
N LYS A 490 7.70 -3.99 22.52
CA LYS A 490 7.52 -4.17 23.97
C LYS A 490 6.13 -3.76 24.48
N ASP A 491 5.08 -3.96 23.67
CA ASP A 491 3.69 -3.66 24.04
C ASP A 491 3.00 -4.90 24.63
N ARG A 492 2.78 -4.90 25.95
CA ARG A 492 2.18 -6.02 26.68
C ARG A 492 0.70 -6.25 26.31
N LEU A 493 -0.03 -5.19 25.96
CA LEU A 493 -1.45 -5.30 25.61
C LEU A 493 -1.60 -6.05 24.28
N GLN A 494 -0.72 -5.77 23.33
CA GLN A 494 -0.69 -6.43 22.03
C GLN A 494 -0.35 -7.92 22.14
N ILE A 495 0.61 -8.26 23.02
CA ILE A 495 0.94 -9.67 23.31
C ILE A 495 -0.30 -10.39 23.83
N PHE A 496 -0.95 -9.85 24.86
CA PHE A 496 -2.12 -10.49 25.46
C PHE A 496 -3.28 -10.62 24.47
N ARG A 497 -3.51 -9.60 23.65
CA ARG A 497 -4.53 -9.61 22.58
C ARG A 497 -4.31 -10.76 21.59
N TYR A 498 -3.10 -10.91 21.03
CA TYR A 498 -2.83 -11.97 20.07
C TYR A 498 -2.75 -13.35 20.73
N SER A 499 -2.29 -13.46 21.97
CA SER A 499 -2.31 -14.71 22.74
C SER A 499 -3.74 -15.19 22.99
N SER A 500 -4.63 -14.29 23.42
CA SER A 500 -6.06 -14.56 23.59
C SER A 500 -6.67 -15.07 22.29
N LEU A 501 -6.33 -14.43 21.17
CA LEU A 501 -6.88 -14.75 19.87
C LEU A 501 -6.47 -16.14 19.35
N ILE A 502 -5.18 -16.49 19.50
CA ILE A 502 -4.67 -17.82 19.17
C ILE A 502 -5.28 -18.87 20.11
N GLY A 503 -5.34 -18.57 21.41
CA GLY A 503 -5.91 -19.48 22.40
C GLY A 503 -7.38 -19.78 22.12
N PHE A 504 -8.18 -18.76 21.80
CA PHE A 504 -9.59 -18.92 21.46
C PHE A 504 -9.77 -19.73 20.17
N GLN A 505 -8.92 -19.51 19.15
CA GLN A 505 -8.92 -20.31 17.93
C GLN A 505 -8.64 -21.80 18.19
N TRP A 506 -7.63 -22.12 18.98
CA TRP A 506 -7.28 -23.51 19.28
C TRP A 506 -8.30 -24.20 20.17
N ILE A 507 -8.70 -23.55 21.25
CA ILE A 507 -9.57 -24.19 22.25
C ILE A 507 -10.98 -24.29 21.71
N MET A 508 -11.55 -23.16 21.30
CA MET A 508 -12.98 -23.09 21.03
C MET A 508 -13.29 -23.43 19.57
N PHE A 509 -12.44 -23.09 18.60
CA PHE A 509 -12.69 -23.35 17.18
C PHE A 509 -12.01 -24.59 16.62
N PHE A 510 -11.25 -25.34 17.43
CA PHE A 510 -10.60 -26.58 16.97
C PHE A 510 -10.79 -27.72 17.96
N ILE A 511 -10.25 -27.60 19.17
CA ILE A 511 -10.27 -28.70 20.17
C ILE A 511 -11.70 -29.05 20.57
N ILE A 512 -12.53 -28.07 20.92
CA ILE A 512 -13.89 -28.34 21.40
C ILE A 512 -14.76 -29.00 20.32
N PRO A 513 -14.90 -28.44 19.10
CA PRO A 513 -15.83 -28.98 18.11
C PRO A 513 -15.31 -30.27 17.44
N GLU A 514 -14.00 -30.35 17.15
CA GLU A 514 -13.45 -31.49 16.41
C GLU A 514 -13.05 -32.68 17.29
N PHE A 515 -12.77 -32.46 18.58
CA PHE A 515 -12.33 -33.54 19.46
C PHE A 515 -13.26 -33.69 20.67
N LEU A 516 -13.41 -32.66 21.49
CA LEU A 516 -14.13 -32.76 22.76
C LEU A 516 -15.59 -33.16 22.55
N PHE A 517 -16.27 -32.57 21.58
CA PHE A 517 -17.68 -32.86 21.31
C PHE A 517 -17.89 -34.25 20.70
N GLN A 518 -16.97 -34.69 19.83
CA GLN A 518 -16.98 -36.05 19.29
C GLN A 518 -16.81 -37.08 20.42
N PHE A 519 -15.85 -36.86 21.32
CA PHE A 519 -15.67 -37.68 22.50
C PHE A 519 -16.85 -37.62 23.48
N ALA A 520 -17.47 -36.45 23.64
CA ALA A 520 -18.61 -36.29 24.53
C ALA A 520 -19.84 -37.08 24.04
N VAL A 521 -20.01 -37.22 22.72
CA VAL A 521 -21.05 -38.08 22.12
C VAL A 521 -20.66 -39.55 22.23
N GLU A 522 -19.43 -39.91 21.85
CA GLU A 522 -18.93 -41.31 21.87
C GLU A 522 -18.96 -41.93 23.28
N TYR A 523 -18.50 -41.19 24.29
CA TYR A 523 -18.48 -41.62 25.68
C TYR A 523 -19.73 -41.20 26.48
N LYS A 524 -20.78 -40.71 25.80
CA LYS A 524 -22.08 -40.35 26.39
C LYS A 524 -22.02 -39.29 27.51
N TRP A 525 -21.03 -38.39 27.50
CA TRP A 525 -20.89 -37.30 28.49
C TRP A 525 -22.03 -36.28 28.42
N VAL A 526 -22.66 -36.14 27.25
CA VAL A 526 -23.87 -35.31 27.06
C VAL A 526 -25.15 -35.96 27.61
N GLY A 527 -25.05 -37.16 28.19
CA GLY A 527 -26.18 -37.97 28.63
C GLY A 527 -26.60 -38.98 27.56
N GLU A 528 -27.04 -40.15 28.01
CA GLU A 528 -27.32 -41.31 27.15
C GLU A 528 -28.47 -41.05 26.15
N ALA A 529 -29.49 -40.27 26.55
CA ALA A 529 -30.59 -39.89 25.67
C ALA A 529 -30.13 -39.04 24.47
N LEU A 530 -29.18 -38.12 24.69
CA LEU A 530 -28.67 -37.20 23.68
C LEU A 530 -27.60 -37.83 22.80
N ALA A 531 -26.73 -38.64 23.38
CA ALA A 531 -25.69 -39.35 22.64
C ALA A 531 -26.27 -40.37 21.64
N ASN A 532 -27.42 -40.97 21.97
CA ASN A 532 -28.10 -41.94 21.11
C ASN A 532 -29.08 -41.30 20.10
N ASP A 533 -29.37 -40.00 20.19
CA ASP A 533 -30.22 -39.30 19.22
C ASP A 533 -29.43 -39.07 17.91
N PRO A 534 -29.85 -39.68 16.78
CA PRO A 534 -29.17 -39.53 15.49
C PRO A 534 -29.10 -38.08 15.01
N ASN A 535 -30.11 -37.26 15.34
CA ASN A 535 -30.17 -35.86 14.94
C ASN A 535 -29.20 -34.99 15.77
N PHE A 536 -28.92 -35.35 17.02
CA PHE A 536 -27.94 -34.64 17.84
C PHE A 536 -26.51 -35.13 17.57
N ALA A 537 -26.30 -36.45 17.58
CA ALA A 537 -25.00 -37.09 17.36
C ALA A 537 -24.45 -36.85 15.95
N GLY A 538 -25.32 -36.75 14.93
CA GLY A 538 -24.95 -36.46 13.54
C GLY A 538 -24.68 -34.98 13.25
N GLN A 539 -24.85 -34.08 14.22
CA GLN A 539 -24.67 -32.63 14.04
C GLN A 539 -23.50 -32.02 14.87
N PRO A 540 -22.32 -32.66 14.98
CA PRO A 540 -21.23 -32.15 15.82
C PRO A 540 -20.68 -30.80 15.31
N TRP A 541 -20.82 -30.53 14.01
CA TRP A 541 -20.48 -29.23 13.41
C TRP A 541 -21.36 -28.08 13.94
N ARG A 542 -22.53 -28.34 14.54
CA ARG A 542 -23.33 -27.27 15.17
C ARG A 542 -22.73 -26.83 16.51
N ALA A 543 -21.77 -27.58 17.08
CA ALA A 543 -20.96 -27.15 18.23
C ALA A 543 -20.12 -25.91 17.92
N TYR A 544 -19.83 -25.63 16.64
CA TYR A 544 -19.25 -24.35 16.24
C TYR A 544 -20.14 -23.16 16.64
N GLY A 545 -21.48 -23.34 16.68
CA GLY A 545 -22.44 -22.36 17.20
C GLY A 545 -22.38 -22.14 18.72
N ILE A 546 -21.72 -23.03 19.48
CA ILE A 546 -21.36 -22.79 20.88
C ILE A 546 -20.32 -21.67 21.02
N VAL A 547 -19.58 -21.44 19.94
CA VAL A 547 -18.36 -20.63 19.95
C VAL A 547 -18.47 -19.38 19.08
N TYR A 548 -19.28 -19.41 18.02
CA TYR A 548 -19.51 -18.24 17.18
C TYR A 548 -20.34 -17.18 17.90
N ALA A 549 -19.66 -16.11 18.33
CA ALA A 549 -20.20 -14.88 18.86
C ALA A 549 -20.90 -13.99 17.79
N TRP A 550 -21.57 -14.59 16.81
CA TRP A 550 -22.28 -13.85 15.75
C TRP A 550 -23.77 -14.22 15.72
N PRO A 551 -24.68 -13.24 15.82
CA PRO A 551 -26.10 -13.51 15.84
C PRO A 551 -26.54 -13.96 14.44
N LEU A 552 -27.22 -15.11 14.38
CA LEU A 552 -27.66 -15.81 13.16
C LEU A 552 -26.56 -16.49 12.34
N PHE A 553 -26.09 -17.64 12.84
CA PHE A 553 -25.74 -18.72 11.92
C PHE A 553 -27.05 -19.22 11.29
N PHE A 554 -27.40 -18.74 10.10
CA PHE A 554 -28.65 -19.13 9.41
C PHE A 554 -28.78 -20.67 9.33
N TYR A 555 -27.68 -21.38 9.09
CA TYR A 555 -27.64 -22.84 9.09
C TYR A 555 -28.06 -23.53 10.41
N THR A 556 -28.03 -22.83 11.55
CA THR A 556 -28.51 -23.39 12.81
C THR A 556 -30.04 -23.48 12.85
N PHE A 557 -30.75 -22.68 12.07
CA PHE A 557 -32.22 -22.62 12.06
C PHE A 557 -32.86 -23.28 10.84
N PHE A 558 -32.11 -23.38 9.73
CA PHE A 558 -32.52 -24.12 8.55
C PHE A 558 -31.90 -25.54 8.62
N TYR A 559 -32.54 -26.58 8.08
CA TYR A 559 -32.11 -28.00 8.15
C TYR A 559 -32.37 -28.74 9.49
N ASP A 560 -33.61 -28.73 9.98
CA ASP A 560 -34.12 -29.57 11.07
C ASP A 560 -33.19 -29.68 12.31
N PRO A 561 -32.97 -28.55 13.03
CA PRO A 561 -32.08 -28.52 14.19
C PRO A 561 -32.67 -29.25 15.39
N HIS A 562 -31.82 -29.99 16.11
CA HIS A 562 -32.16 -30.43 17.46
C HIS A 562 -32.41 -29.21 18.37
N GLN A 563 -33.42 -29.29 19.26
CA GLN A 563 -33.91 -28.15 20.06
C GLN A 563 -32.84 -27.46 20.91
N ILE A 564 -31.85 -28.22 21.39
CA ILE A 564 -30.72 -27.68 22.17
C ILE A 564 -29.96 -26.59 21.40
N TRP A 565 -29.73 -26.77 20.09
CA TRP A 565 -28.99 -25.80 19.28
C TRP A 565 -29.76 -24.50 19.11
N VAL A 566 -31.09 -24.58 19.04
CA VAL A 566 -31.99 -23.42 18.92
C VAL A 566 -32.01 -22.62 20.24
N VAL A 567 -32.19 -23.30 21.37
CA VAL A 567 -32.19 -22.68 22.70
C VAL A 567 -30.84 -22.02 22.99
N TRP A 568 -29.75 -22.73 22.71
CA TRP A 568 -28.40 -22.20 22.88
C TRP A 568 -28.15 -20.96 22.01
N GLY A 569 -28.52 -21.02 20.72
CA GLY A 569 -28.36 -19.89 19.80
C GLY A 569 -29.12 -18.63 20.27
N ALA A 570 -30.31 -18.82 20.86
CA ALA A 570 -31.08 -17.73 21.46
C ALA A 570 -30.41 -17.15 22.71
N ILE A 571 -29.93 -18.00 23.64
CA ILE A 571 -29.21 -17.56 24.84
C ILE A 571 -27.95 -16.78 24.46
N LEU A 572 -27.18 -17.29 23.50
CA LEU A 572 -25.96 -16.64 23.06
C LEU A 572 -26.25 -15.26 22.45
N THR A 573 -27.28 -15.16 21.61
CA THR A 573 -27.66 -13.92 20.92
C THR A 573 -28.25 -12.86 21.84
N PHE A 574 -29.17 -13.25 22.73
CA PHE A 574 -29.96 -12.30 23.51
C PHE A 574 -29.49 -12.12 24.97
N ALA A 575 -28.63 -13.00 25.48
CA ALA A 575 -28.08 -12.88 26.84
C ALA A 575 -26.56 -12.72 26.83
N ILE A 576 -25.81 -13.71 26.34
CA ILE A 576 -24.34 -13.71 26.47
C ILE A 576 -23.72 -12.54 25.70
N LEU A 577 -24.10 -12.32 24.44
CA LEU A 577 -23.52 -11.25 23.62
C LEU A 577 -23.81 -9.85 24.17
N PRO A 578 -25.06 -9.48 24.55
CA PRO A 578 -25.33 -8.19 25.19
C PRO A 578 -24.56 -7.98 26.49
N VAL A 579 -24.45 -9.01 27.34
CA VAL A 579 -23.69 -8.92 28.61
C VAL A 579 -22.20 -8.69 28.33
N PHE A 580 -21.59 -9.46 27.43
CA PHE A 580 -20.19 -9.26 27.06
C PHE A 580 -19.95 -7.90 26.38
N ALA A 581 -20.85 -7.46 25.50
CA ALA A 581 -20.77 -6.16 24.85
C ALA A 581 -20.93 -5.00 25.87
N PHE A 582 -21.74 -5.18 26.91
CA PHE A 582 -21.90 -4.21 27.99
C PHE A 582 -20.60 -4.01 28.78
N PHE A 583 -19.90 -5.10 29.13
CA PHE A 583 -18.65 -5.02 29.91
C PHE A 583 -17.42 -4.63 29.10
N TYR A 584 -17.30 -5.11 27.85
CA TYR A 584 -16.06 -4.97 27.05
C TYR A 584 -16.20 -4.01 25.85
N GLY A 585 -17.39 -3.49 25.58
CA GLY A 585 -17.67 -2.57 24.48
C GLY A 585 -17.30 -3.16 23.11
N LYS A 586 -16.99 -2.31 22.13
CA LYS A 586 -16.60 -2.72 20.75
C LYS A 586 -15.31 -3.57 20.67
N ARG A 587 -14.61 -3.79 21.78
CA ARG A 587 -13.34 -4.52 21.82
C ARG A 587 -13.53 -6.05 21.79
N TYR A 588 -14.71 -6.57 22.08
CA TYR A 588 -14.95 -8.03 22.11
C TYR A 588 -14.55 -8.74 20.79
N CYS A 589 -14.89 -8.14 19.64
CA CYS A 589 -14.59 -8.71 18.32
C CYS A 589 -13.09 -8.92 18.07
N THR A 590 -12.25 -8.05 18.62
CA THR A 590 -10.79 -8.07 18.39
C THR A 590 -10.08 -9.12 19.24
N TRP A 591 -10.73 -9.64 20.27
CA TRP A 591 -10.15 -10.57 21.24
C TRP A 591 -10.62 -12.00 21.04
N ILE A 592 -11.82 -12.15 20.47
CA ILE A 592 -12.55 -13.42 20.39
C ILE A 592 -12.76 -13.85 18.92
N CYS A 593 -13.10 -12.94 17.99
CA CYS A 593 -13.36 -13.36 16.61
C CYS A 593 -12.06 -13.63 15.85
N GLY A 594 -11.89 -14.86 15.38
CA GLY A 594 -10.84 -15.22 14.42
C GLY A 594 -10.95 -14.43 13.11
N CYS A 595 -12.16 -14.04 12.71
CA CYS A 595 -12.41 -13.22 11.52
C CYS A 595 -11.79 -11.82 11.59
N GLY A 596 -12.07 -11.10 12.70
CA GLY A 596 -11.47 -9.81 13.00
C GLY A 596 -9.98 -9.94 13.29
N GLY A 597 -9.58 -11.03 13.94
CA GLY A 597 -8.18 -11.40 14.14
C GLY A 597 -7.39 -11.54 12.86
N LEU A 598 -7.92 -12.23 11.84
CA LEU A 598 -7.27 -12.40 10.55
C LEU A 598 -7.19 -11.06 9.80
N ALA A 599 -8.24 -10.25 9.85
CA ALA A 599 -8.23 -8.90 9.28
C ALA A 599 -7.16 -8.01 9.95
N GLU A 600 -6.98 -8.12 11.27
CA GLU A 600 -5.98 -7.35 12.02
C GLU A 600 -4.55 -7.92 11.93
N THR A 601 -4.38 -9.22 11.69
CA THR A 601 -3.05 -9.87 11.59
C THR A 601 -2.56 -9.94 10.15
N LEU A 602 -3.28 -10.67 9.29
CA LEU A 602 -2.98 -10.80 7.87
C LEU A 602 -3.31 -9.50 7.14
N GLY A 603 -4.53 -9.00 7.31
CA GLY A 603 -5.02 -7.83 6.57
C GLY A 603 -4.17 -6.58 6.81
N ASN A 604 -3.76 -6.32 8.05
CA ASN A 604 -3.02 -5.09 8.40
C ASN A 604 -1.71 -4.89 7.62
N ARG A 605 -0.95 -5.96 7.35
CA ARG A 605 0.30 -5.90 6.58
C ARG A 605 0.07 -5.54 5.11
N TRP A 606 -1.08 -5.92 4.56
CA TRP A 606 -1.50 -5.63 3.18
C TRP A 606 -2.52 -4.49 3.09
N ARG A 607 -2.94 -3.92 4.23
CA ARG A 607 -3.92 -2.81 4.35
C ARG A 607 -3.41 -1.54 3.69
N VAL A 608 -2.09 -1.40 3.55
CA VAL A 608 -1.44 -0.33 2.79
C VAL A 608 -1.53 -0.53 1.27
N LEU A 609 -1.73 -1.77 0.81
CA LEU A 609 -1.87 -2.15 -0.60
C LEU A 609 -3.33 -2.25 -1.05
N ALA A 610 -4.28 -2.30 -0.11
CA ALA A 610 -5.69 -2.20 -0.42
C ALA A 610 -5.97 -0.82 -1.05
N PRO A 611 -6.69 -0.75 -2.19
CA PRO A 611 -7.08 0.53 -2.77
C PRO A 611 -7.97 1.26 -1.78
N LYS A 612 -7.38 2.25 -1.09
CA LYS A 612 -8.12 3.05 -0.13
C LYS A 612 -8.92 4.08 -0.91
N GLY A 613 -10.21 3.83 -1.12
CA GLY A 613 -11.14 4.86 -1.57
C GLY A 613 -11.11 6.06 -0.61
N ASN A 614 -11.56 7.24 -1.07
CA ASN A 614 -11.55 8.47 -0.26
C ASN A 614 -12.21 8.29 1.13
N THR A 615 -13.19 7.40 1.22
CA THR A 615 -13.86 7.02 2.46
C THR A 615 -12.98 6.17 3.36
N SER A 616 -12.23 5.18 2.84
CA SER A 616 -11.35 4.33 3.65
C SER A 616 -10.10 5.08 4.15
N ILE A 617 -9.59 6.05 3.37
CA ILE A 617 -8.47 6.92 3.79
C ILE A 617 -8.85 7.75 5.02
N LYS A 618 -10.08 8.32 5.06
CA LYS A 618 -10.56 9.08 6.22
C LYS A 618 -10.54 8.26 7.52
N TRP A 619 -10.89 6.99 7.45
CA TRP A 619 -10.93 6.11 8.63
C TRP A 619 -9.53 5.65 9.05
N GLY A 620 -8.60 5.51 8.09
CA GLY A 620 -7.21 5.12 8.35
C GLY A 620 -6.31 6.25 8.83
N GLU A 621 -6.59 7.51 8.47
CA GLU A 621 -5.92 8.70 9.02
C GLU A 621 -6.25 8.87 10.52
N ASP A 622 -7.49 8.61 10.92
CA ASP A 622 -7.88 8.60 12.34
C ASP A 622 -7.21 7.46 13.12
N GLU A 623 -7.08 6.24 12.56
CA GLU A 623 -6.46 5.10 13.27
C GLU A 623 -4.92 5.20 13.43
N TYR A 624 -4.20 5.73 12.43
CA TYR A 624 -2.74 5.90 12.55
C TYR A 624 -2.37 6.96 13.59
N PHE A 625 -3.12 8.07 13.67
CA PHE A 625 -2.95 9.10 14.69
C PHE A 625 -3.42 8.64 16.08
N HIS A 626 -4.53 7.91 16.18
CA HIS A 626 -4.98 7.37 17.47
C HIS A 626 -4.06 6.29 18.05
N SER A 627 -3.22 5.62 17.25
CA SER A 627 -2.22 4.69 17.77
C SER A 627 -1.05 5.38 18.50
N LEU A 628 -0.80 6.66 18.22
CA LEU A 628 0.20 7.48 18.91
C LEU A 628 -0.42 8.37 20.00
N ASP A 629 -1.62 8.91 19.78
CA ASP A 629 -2.30 9.78 20.76
C ASP A 629 -3.09 9.02 21.84
N GLY A 630 -3.40 7.73 21.60
CA GLY A 630 -4.07 6.86 22.57
C GLY A 630 -3.18 6.42 23.75
N PHE A 631 -1.88 6.70 23.70
CA PHE A 631 -0.92 6.28 24.74
C PHE A 631 -0.62 7.34 25.79
N HIS A 632 -1.19 8.55 25.69
CA HIS A 632 -0.99 9.62 26.69
C HIS A 632 -2.27 10.16 27.33
N SER A 633 -3.45 9.89 26.76
CA SER A 633 -4.70 10.52 27.21
C SER A 633 -5.56 9.67 28.17
N TYR A 634 -5.22 8.39 28.40
CA TYR A 634 -6.01 7.50 29.28
C TYR A 634 -5.39 7.20 30.65
N TRP A 635 -4.23 7.79 31.00
CA TRP A 635 -3.55 7.58 32.29
C TRP A 635 -3.23 8.85 33.09
N ILE A 636 -3.78 10.02 32.71
CA ILE A 636 -3.56 11.29 33.45
C ILE A 636 -4.82 11.77 34.21
N ASN A 637 -5.96 11.08 34.11
CA ASN A 637 -7.23 11.59 34.67
C ASN A 637 -7.90 10.69 35.72
N THR A 638 -7.11 10.02 36.58
CA THR A 638 -7.64 9.25 37.72
C THR A 638 -6.91 9.45 39.06
N SER A 639 -6.11 10.50 39.24
CA SER A 639 -5.44 10.78 40.53
C SER A 639 -5.88 12.05 41.28
N GLU A 640 -6.94 12.74 40.86
CA GLU A 640 -7.54 13.83 41.65
C GLU A 640 -9.05 13.62 41.88
N GLY A 641 -9.38 12.63 42.71
CA GLY A 641 -10.70 12.48 43.32
C GLY A 641 -10.76 13.21 44.66
N ARG A 642 -10.94 14.55 44.63
CA ARG A 642 -11.29 15.33 45.81
C ARG A 642 -12.71 14.98 46.25
N PHE A 643 -12.83 14.41 47.46
CA PHE A 643 -14.08 14.29 48.20
C PHE A 643 -14.73 15.66 48.39
N ARG A 644 -15.97 15.82 47.92
CA ARG A 644 -16.92 16.82 48.43
C ARG A 644 -17.99 16.05 49.18
N VAL A 645 -17.96 16.14 50.51
CA VAL A 645 -19.10 15.80 51.37
C VAL A 645 -19.85 17.10 51.63
N SER A 646 -21.16 17.05 51.44
CA SER A 646 -22.16 18.07 51.76
C SER A 646 -22.13 18.47 53.23
N GLY A 647 -22.21 19.78 53.48
CA GLY A 647 -22.29 20.41 54.81
C GLY A 647 -21.83 21.84 54.73
#